data_AF-F8KXU0-F1
#
_entry.id   AF-F8KXU0-F1
#
_cell.length_a   1.000
_cell.length_b   1.000
_cell.length_c   1.000
_cell.angle_alpha   90.00
_cell.angle_beta   90.00
_cell.angle_gamma   90.00
#
_symmetry.space_group_name_H-M   'P 1'
#
loop_
_entity.id
_entity.type
_entity.pdbx_description
1 polymer ?
#
loop_
_entity_poly.entity_id
_entity_poly.type
_entity_poly.pdbx_seq_one_letter_code
_entity_poly.pdbx_strand_id
1 'polypeptide(L)'
;MDSSPTLLGEHIPSSGQFSTISEVMKTFRNAQFQSKPYHEQLLSISQNLYELIKAAPHESFLLSEVIDFIAQINQLNFLRHPYRLMQFEFWLNQLSEISYEENLEIRAKIVGKYLPRDEYQVFFPIGMGKTYEGTHFVSAHHSPDIDTMIASFWGWIDAFAARVGDALHIWSLPGGPPDSPVTQLFQRLLGKEVFSVTCRTSDRLTLAGMDMVTRKNMIQKSPDALVSSFSHSSSGNAVLLVDQNNYLGDWRADDVEEIQQVLIFFTSCLRWFENKLYYLLVSLFAEENIQQKDIPVLVNKIFTHLIEEAEPAKELNEKQNLELNQFLIHIIGVKKGIKGTFEELLNALKDLNLTDFYDFYHRFLALEQSDLFGSSGHIDENRTKIFKYLQTLFQEMPNGIQRVYNYCNRLDIVMQIKHLVFNKIPHTISLQTDVENIRAKIQDYDYLSVVIPDQTGNVFPVGVVWAKDIRKTFLGTVTFRDFCNLEEVHMASYLNVISVVDHHKSSLKTSSTPMVLIGDTQSCNVLVAEQTFHINNKYSLGNRTGTEIQEEIHTLYIDAPSPLNNRLLKRLLDRRIASQTKGSYYIHPQREFIEYFCFLHAIFDDTDLLTKVSARDVECVASLLNKMKSLVEKKEVEIIYLEDIPRDKSFAQKAAKRILQNTDTHSVYKKIYALKEEEIEASLHLCMKGQMTNLFADTKEQNGCCRVGQTKIFRSNYPSFANVASILQKYWIDTATQVNQQFPQIDLHLHMISTIPSADEVFCGKVDPPSHQDEIWFWVPDRQEAYDHLIRFLTAFQSTPVIVDNQLNLEIQGSQAAQLQLIFSNHFSQVPLVHTHENQEQTFAILRFRAGSINSRKAMISPYLPRLLT
;
A
#
# COMPACT_ATOMS: atom_id res chain seq x y z
N MET A 1 -44.02 13.67 21.60
CA MET A 1 -42.85 14.30 22.23
C MET A 1 -41.88 14.53 21.10
N ASP A 2 -41.94 15.72 20.49
CA ASP A 2 -41.12 16.04 19.33
C ASP A 2 -39.67 16.15 19.79
N SER A 3 -38.87 15.13 19.47
CA SER A 3 -37.43 15.20 19.58
C SER A 3 -36.95 16.38 18.75
N SER A 4 -36.23 17.32 19.36
CA SER A 4 -35.58 18.42 18.65
C SER A 4 -34.80 17.86 17.44
N PRO A 5 -34.87 18.52 16.26
CA PRO A 5 -34.17 18.03 15.07
C PRO A 5 -32.67 17.91 15.35
N THR A 6 -32.08 16.76 15.00
CA THR A 6 -30.67 16.46 15.30
C THR A 6 -29.78 17.36 14.46
N LEU A 7 -28.92 18.15 15.10
CA LEU A 7 -28.00 19.03 14.38
C LEU A 7 -26.89 18.21 13.71
N LEU A 8 -26.42 18.65 12.55
CA LEU A 8 -25.40 17.93 11.78
C LEU A 8 -24.15 17.59 12.60
N GLY A 9 -23.63 18.53 13.38
CA GLY A 9 -22.44 18.32 14.20
C GLY A 9 -22.67 17.36 15.37
N GLU A 10 -23.91 17.10 15.76
CA GLU A 10 -24.28 16.13 16.80
C GLU A 10 -24.40 14.71 16.23
N HIS A 11 -24.62 14.58 14.93
CA HIS A 11 -24.64 13.31 14.21
C HIS A 11 -23.21 12.86 13.86
N ILE A 12 -22.48 12.35 14.84
CA ILE A 12 -21.18 11.69 14.62
C ILE A 12 -21.42 10.18 14.70
N PRO A 13 -21.36 9.44 13.58
CA PRO A 13 -21.50 7.99 13.60
C PRO A 13 -20.41 7.37 14.50
N SER A 14 -20.79 6.42 15.35
CA SER A 14 -19.83 5.66 16.13
C SER A 14 -19.09 4.66 15.25
N SER A 15 -17.79 4.47 15.47
CA SER A 15 -17.04 3.34 14.90
C SER A 15 -17.69 2.02 15.31
N GLY A 16 -17.94 1.14 14.34
CA GLY A 16 -18.56 -0.16 14.58
C GLY A 16 -17.54 -1.25 14.96
N GLN A 17 -18.06 -2.38 15.43
CA GLN A 17 -17.31 -3.62 15.61
C GLN A 17 -18.12 -4.79 15.03
N PHE A 18 -17.44 -5.83 14.53
CA PHE A 18 -18.13 -7.05 14.13
C PHE A 18 -18.81 -7.70 15.35
N SER A 19 -20.06 -8.13 15.19
CA SER A 19 -20.86 -8.70 16.29
C SER A 19 -20.23 -9.93 16.94
N THR A 20 -19.49 -10.74 16.19
CA THR A 20 -18.84 -11.99 16.65
C THR A 20 -17.33 -11.84 16.87
N ILE A 21 -16.80 -10.61 16.87
CA ILE A 21 -15.34 -10.35 16.97
C ILE A 21 -14.72 -10.99 18.21
N SER A 22 -15.42 -10.96 19.35
CA SER A 22 -14.94 -11.50 20.61
C SER A 22 -14.70 -13.01 20.58
N GLU A 23 -15.52 -13.74 19.82
CA GLU A 23 -15.39 -15.20 19.66
C GLU A 23 -14.19 -15.52 18.77
N VAL A 24 -14.05 -14.80 17.67
CA VAL A 24 -12.92 -14.93 16.73
C VAL A 24 -11.60 -14.60 17.44
N MET A 25 -11.52 -13.50 18.20
CA MET A 25 -10.30 -13.11 18.92
C MET A 25 -9.87 -14.12 19.98
N LYS A 26 -10.79 -14.87 20.59
CA LYS A 26 -10.44 -15.97 21.51
C LYS A 26 -9.68 -17.08 20.80
N THR A 27 -9.97 -17.35 19.52
CA THR A 27 -9.27 -18.39 18.75
C THR A 27 -7.80 -18.04 18.55
N PHE A 28 -7.47 -16.76 18.32
CA PHE A 28 -6.08 -16.31 18.12
C PHE A 28 -5.26 -16.22 19.41
N ARG A 29 -5.93 -16.23 20.57
CA ARG A 29 -5.28 -16.34 21.89
C ARG A 29 -4.95 -17.77 22.28
N ASN A 30 -5.44 -18.77 21.54
CA ASN A 30 -5.14 -20.17 21.81
C ASN A 30 -3.65 -20.48 21.52
N ALA A 31 -2.98 -21.15 22.45
CA ALA A 31 -1.59 -21.59 22.29
C ALA A 31 -1.38 -22.45 21.03
N GLN A 32 -2.36 -23.27 20.65
CA GLN A 32 -2.32 -24.07 19.42
C GLN A 32 -2.27 -23.21 18.15
N PHE A 33 -2.92 -22.03 18.17
CA PHE A 33 -2.85 -21.08 17.05
C PHE A 33 -1.51 -20.37 17.03
N GLN A 34 -1.04 -19.90 18.19
CA GLN A 34 0.22 -19.18 18.31
C GLN A 34 1.45 -20.05 17.98
N SER A 35 1.34 -21.37 18.15
CA SER A 35 2.39 -22.32 17.74
C SER A 35 2.42 -22.59 16.24
N LYS A 36 1.44 -22.13 15.45
CA LYS A 36 1.44 -22.34 14.00
C LYS A 36 2.56 -21.55 13.31
N PRO A 37 3.07 -22.02 12.16
CA PRO A 37 3.95 -21.23 11.31
C PRO A 37 3.35 -19.88 10.93
N TYR A 38 4.19 -18.87 10.76
CA TYR A 38 3.76 -17.49 10.48
C TYR A 38 2.82 -17.38 9.26
N HIS A 39 3.08 -18.13 8.19
CA HIS A 39 2.23 -18.10 7.00
C HIS A 39 0.82 -18.64 7.28
N GLU A 40 0.67 -19.72 8.06
CA GLU A 40 -0.64 -20.25 8.45
C GLU A 40 -1.41 -19.27 9.34
N GLN A 41 -0.70 -18.55 10.23
CA GLN A 41 -1.32 -17.51 11.04
C GLN A 41 -1.91 -16.40 10.16
N LEU A 42 -1.13 -15.90 9.18
CA LEU A 42 -1.60 -14.87 8.24
C LEU A 42 -2.79 -15.34 7.41
N LEU A 43 -2.74 -16.56 6.86
CA LEU A 43 -3.85 -17.14 6.09
C LEU A 43 -5.12 -17.24 6.95
N SER A 44 -4.98 -17.74 8.17
CA SER A 44 -6.11 -17.90 9.09
C SER A 44 -6.72 -16.57 9.51
N ILE A 45 -5.91 -15.54 9.77
CA ILE A 45 -6.40 -14.19 10.10
C ILE A 45 -7.19 -13.63 8.92
N SER A 46 -6.64 -13.75 7.71
CA SER A 46 -7.28 -13.26 6.48
C SER A 46 -8.60 -13.98 6.21
N GLN A 47 -8.64 -15.30 6.33
CA GLN A 47 -9.85 -16.09 6.17
C GLN A 47 -10.94 -15.67 7.15
N ASN A 48 -10.62 -15.52 8.44
CA ASN A 48 -11.60 -15.12 9.44
C ASN A 48 -12.16 -13.71 9.17
N LEU A 49 -11.31 -12.77 8.76
CA LEU A 49 -11.75 -11.43 8.37
C LEU A 49 -12.69 -11.49 7.15
N TYR A 50 -12.37 -12.30 6.15
CA TYR A 50 -13.22 -12.52 4.99
C TYR A 50 -14.58 -13.11 5.37
N GLU A 51 -14.64 -14.12 6.23
CA GLU A 51 -15.91 -14.71 6.68
C GLU A 51 -16.79 -13.70 7.42
N LEU A 52 -16.18 -12.84 8.27
CA LEU A 52 -16.90 -11.77 8.97
C LEU A 52 -17.51 -10.76 7.99
N ILE A 53 -16.77 -10.36 6.95
CA ILE A 53 -17.26 -9.45 5.90
C ILE A 53 -18.33 -10.13 5.05
N LYS A 54 -18.14 -11.40 4.69
CA LYS A 54 -19.08 -12.17 3.88
C LYS A 54 -20.43 -12.33 4.58
N ALA A 55 -20.42 -12.60 5.89
CA ALA A 55 -21.60 -12.77 6.71
C ALA A 55 -22.41 -11.48 6.93
N ALA A 56 -21.81 -10.30 6.75
CA ALA A 56 -22.50 -9.03 6.86
C ALA A 56 -23.56 -8.85 5.74
N PRO A 57 -24.60 -8.02 5.95
CA PRO A 57 -25.60 -7.70 4.92
C PRO A 57 -24.99 -7.26 3.59
N HIS A 58 -25.72 -7.43 2.49
CA HIS A 58 -25.25 -6.97 1.16
C HIS A 58 -24.93 -5.48 1.17
N GLU A 59 -25.89 -4.64 1.61
CA GLU A 59 -25.69 -3.21 1.78
C GLU A 59 -25.00 -2.90 3.12
N SER A 60 -23.68 -3.05 3.19
CA SER A 60 -22.88 -2.74 4.39
C SER A 60 -21.79 -1.70 4.12
N PHE A 61 -21.36 -0.98 5.17
CA PHE A 61 -20.13 -0.20 5.23
C PHE A 61 -19.31 -0.65 6.44
N LEU A 62 -18.21 -1.37 6.22
CA LEU A 62 -17.49 -2.12 7.27
C LEU A 62 -16.05 -1.61 7.50
N LEU A 63 -15.67 -0.46 6.94
CA LEU A 63 -14.28 0.00 7.02
C LEU A 63 -13.80 0.14 8.47
N SER A 64 -14.65 0.69 9.35
CA SER A 64 -14.30 0.88 10.76
C SER A 64 -14.13 -0.45 11.51
N GLU A 65 -14.97 -1.43 11.20
CA GLU A 65 -14.99 -2.77 11.76
C GLU A 65 -13.76 -3.55 11.33
N VAL A 66 -13.34 -3.39 10.06
CA VAL A 66 -12.11 -3.98 9.53
C VAL A 66 -10.89 -3.36 10.20
N ILE A 67 -10.85 -2.04 10.36
CA ILE A 67 -9.76 -1.34 11.07
C ILE A 67 -9.68 -1.82 12.52
N ASP A 68 -10.82 -1.91 13.23
CA ASP A 68 -10.88 -2.39 14.61
C ASP A 68 -10.43 -3.86 14.73
N PHE A 69 -10.85 -4.74 13.81
CA PHE A 69 -10.37 -6.12 13.76
C PHE A 69 -8.85 -6.18 13.64
N ILE A 70 -8.27 -5.46 12.68
CA ILE A 70 -6.82 -5.47 12.46
C ILE A 70 -6.08 -4.86 13.67
N ALA A 71 -6.62 -3.78 14.25
CA ALA A 71 -6.06 -3.17 15.45
C ALA A 71 -6.02 -4.17 16.62
N GLN A 72 -7.11 -4.91 16.86
CA GLN A 72 -7.16 -5.94 17.90
C GLN A 72 -6.16 -7.08 17.65
N ILE A 73 -5.99 -7.53 16.39
CA ILE A 73 -4.95 -8.51 16.04
C ILE A 73 -3.56 -7.99 16.40
N ASN A 74 -3.25 -6.75 16.03
CA ASN A 74 -1.94 -6.14 16.29
C ASN A 74 -1.69 -5.95 17.80
N GLN A 75 -2.72 -5.65 18.59
CA GLN A 75 -2.61 -5.55 20.05
C GLN A 75 -2.25 -6.88 20.72
N LEU A 76 -2.55 -8.03 20.09
CA LEU A 76 -2.15 -9.34 20.62
C LEU A 76 -0.64 -9.62 20.47
N ASN A 77 0.08 -8.84 19.65
CA ASN A 77 1.54 -8.85 19.53
C ASN A 77 2.21 -10.22 19.30
N PHE A 78 1.51 -11.19 18.68
CA PHE A 78 2.08 -12.51 18.36
C PHE A 78 2.70 -12.58 16.95
N LEU A 79 2.36 -11.64 16.06
CA LEU A 79 2.96 -11.55 14.72
C LEU A 79 4.28 -10.78 14.77
N ARG A 80 5.26 -11.21 13.98
CA ARG A 80 6.57 -10.53 13.86
C ARG A 80 6.44 -9.09 13.34
N HIS A 81 5.49 -8.87 12.43
CA HIS A 81 5.19 -7.58 11.84
C HIS A 81 3.69 -7.29 11.97
N PRO A 82 3.29 -6.03 12.17
CA PRO A 82 1.88 -5.66 12.22
C PRO A 82 1.14 -6.11 10.95
N TYR A 83 0.00 -6.73 11.14
CA TYR A 83 -0.95 -7.02 10.07
C TYR A 83 -1.62 -5.71 9.63
N ARG A 84 -1.70 -5.46 8.33
CA ARG A 84 -2.33 -4.26 7.75
C ARG A 84 -3.35 -4.67 6.70
N LEU A 85 -4.15 -3.70 6.26
CA LEU A 85 -5.17 -3.96 5.24
C LEU A 85 -4.56 -4.44 3.92
N MET A 86 -3.34 -4.00 3.59
CA MET A 86 -2.63 -4.46 2.38
C MET A 86 -2.33 -5.97 2.39
N GLN A 87 -2.10 -6.60 3.55
CA GLN A 87 -1.94 -8.06 3.63
C GLN A 87 -3.27 -8.78 3.41
N PHE A 88 -4.38 -8.22 3.90
CA PHE A 88 -5.71 -8.76 3.60
C PHE A 88 -6.03 -8.64 2.10
N GLU A 89 -5.75 -7.49 1.49
CA GLU A 89 -5.92 -7.30 0.05
C GLU A 89 -5.03 -8.26 -0.76
N PHE A 90 -3.78 -8.43 -0.35
CA PHE A 90 -2.86 -9.39 -0.95
C PHE A 90 -3.43 -10.80 -0.93
N TRP A 91 -3.92 -11.24 0.24
CA TRP A 91 -4.58 -12.53 0.39
C TRP A 91 -5.83 -12.62 -0.50
N LEU A 92 -6.66 -11.58 -0.52
CA LEU A 92 -7.88 -11.52 -1.33
C LEU A 92 -7.58 -11.70 -2.82
N ASN A 93 -6.47 -11.12 -3.30
CA ASN A 93 -6.12 -11.13 -4.72
C ASN A 93 -5.30 -12.36 -5.15
N GLN A 94 -4.46 -12.92 -4.28
CA GLN A 94 -3.51 -13.97 -4.66
C GLN A 94 -3.79 -15.33 -4.00
N LEU A 95 -4.49 -15.39 -2.86
CA LEU A 95 -4.55 -16.59 -2.01
C LEU A 95 -5.97 -17.09 -1.68
N SER A 96 -6.99 -16.25 -1.84
CA SER A 96 -8.38 -16.55 -1.44
C SER A 96 -9.13 -17.49 -2.39
N GLU A 97 -8.66 -17.65 -3.62
CA GLU A 97 -9.30 -18.44 -4.70
C GLU A 97 -10.73 -17.97 -5.08
N ILE A 98 -11.18 -16.80 -4.59
CA ILE A 98 -12.51 -16.25 -4.94
C ILE A 98 -12.55 -15.66 -6.34
N SER A 99 -13.76 -15.56 -6.89
CA SER A 99 -14.00 -14.94 -8.21
C SER A 99 -13.71 -13.43 -8.22
N TYR A 100 -13.56 -12.85 -9.42
CA TYR A 100 -13.37 -11.41 -9.58
C TYR A 100 -14.57 -10.61 -9.02
N GLU A 101 -15.78 -11.10 -9.27
CA GLU A 101 -17.05 -10.49 -8.85
C GLU A 101 -17.21 -10.55 -7.32
N GLU A 102 -16.94 -11.70 -6.71
CA GLU A 102 -16.99 -11.83 -5.24
C GLU A 102 -15.95 -10.94 -4.56
N ASN A 103 -14.75 -10.81 -5.15
CA ASN A 103 -13.72 -9.89 -4.67
C ASN A 103 -14.22 -8.43 -4.68
N LEU A 104 -14.92 -8.01 -5.75
CA LEU A 104 -15.55 -6.68 -5.81
C LEU A 104 -16.66 -6.50 -4.78
N GLU A 105 -17.49 -7.52 -4.52
CA GLU A 105 -18.53 -7.47 -3.50
C GLU A 105 -17.95 -7.32 -2.09
N ILE A 106 -16.90 -8.08 -1.76
CA ILE A 106 -16.19 -7.96 -0.48
C ILE A 106 -15.63 -6.54 -0.31
N ARG A 107 -14.95 -6.00 -1.34
CA ARG A 107 -14.44 -4.62 -1.33
C ARG A 107 -15.58 -3.62 -1.12
N ALA A 108 -16.70 -3.81 -1.80
CA ALA A 108 -17.84 -2.92 -1.73
C ALA A 108 -18.50 -2.90 -0.34
N LYS A 109 -18.57 -4.04 0.36
CA LYS A 109 -19.02 -4.10 1.76
C LYS A 109 -18.07 -3.37 2.71
N ILE A 110 -16.75 -3.49 2.49
CA ILE A 110 -15.76 -2.74 3.28
C ILE A 110 -15.96 -1.24 3.07
N VAL A 111 -16.03 -0.80 1.81
CA VAL A 111 -16.08 0.63 1.50
C VAL A 111 -17.47 1.24 1.61
N GLY A 112 -18.55 0.46 1.63
CA GLY A 112 -19.91 1.00 1.66
C GLY A 112 -20.46 1.47 0.32
N LYS A 113 -19.91 0.99 -0.80
CA LYS A 113 -20.19 1.50 -2.15
C LYS A 113 -20.00 0.39 -3.19
N TYR A 114 -21.10 -0.18 -3.67
CA TYR A 114 -21.11 -1.16 -4.77
C TYR A 114 -21.68 -0.50 -6.02
N LEU A 115 -20.84 -0.31 -7.03
CA LEU A 115 -21.18 0.44 -8.25
C LEU A 115 -20.68 -0.30 -9.50
N PRO A 116 -21.26 -0.04 -10.68
CA PRO A 116 -20.60 -0.40 -11.93
C PRO A 116 -19.22 0.23 -11.98
N ARG A 117 -18.20 -0.55 -12.36
CA ARG A 117 -16.80 -0.10 -12.35
C ARG A 117 -16.56 1.15 -13.22
N ASP A 118 -17.30 1.26 -14.33
CA ASP A 118 -17.20 2.40 -15.25
C ASP A 118 -17.65 3.74 -14.61
N GLU A 119 -18.44 3.73 -13.53
CA GLU A 119 -18.83 4.97 -12.84
C GLU A 119 -17.65 5.64 -12.13
N TYR A 120 -16.62 4.87 -11.76
CA TYR A 120 -15.38 5.43 -11.22
C TYR A 120 -14.52 6.11 -12.30
N GLN A 121 -14.98 6.15 -13.57
CA GLN A 121 -14.25 6.82 -14.65
C GLN A 121 -14.06 8.33 -14.39
N VAL A 122 -14.94 8.93 -13.59
CA VAL A 122 -14.80 10.33 -13.14
C VAL A 122 -13.55 10.56 -12.28
N PHE A 123 -13.00 9.50 -11.69
CA PHE A 123 -11.80 9.54 -10.85
C PHE A 123 -10.60 8.83 -11.46
N PHE A 124 -10.79 7.82 -12.30
CA PHE A 124 -9.71 7.01 -12.87
C PHE A 124 -10.00 6.68 -14.34
N PRO A 125 -9.02 6.67 -15.25
CA PRO A 125 -9.24 6.32 -16.66
C PRO A 125 -9.42 4.79 -16.87
N ILE A 126 -10.47 4.21 -16.28
CA ILE A 126 -10.71 2.77 -16.19
C ILE A 126 -11.95 2.27 -16.93
N GLY A 127 -12.61 3.13 -17.70
CA GLY A 127 -13.80 2.77 -18.49
C GLY A 127 -13.55 1.62 -19.47
N MET A 128 -14.64 1.02 -19.97
CA MET A 128 -14.60 -0.15 -20.87
C MET A 128 -13.92 -1.37 -20.24
N GLY A 129 -14.05 -1.54 -18.91
CA GLY A 129 -13.50 -2.69 -18.19
C GLY A 129 -11.97 -2.70 -18.03
N LYS A 130 -11.29 -1.59 -18.29
CA LYS A 130 -9.82 -1.51 -18.23
C LYS A 130 -9.29 -1.65 -16.80
N THR A 131 -8.49 -2.67 -16.54
CA THR A 131 -7.72 -2.83 -15.28
C THR A 131 -6.24 -2.55 -15.55
N TYR A 132 -5.61 -1.74 -14.70
CA TYR A 132 -4.18 -1.47 -14.81
C TYR A 132 -3.38 -2.63 -14.21
N GLU A 133 -2.24 -2.96 -14.82
CA GLU A 133 -1.34 -3.97 -14.29
C GLU A 133 -0.55 -3.42 -13.09
N GLY A 134 -0.40 -4.24 -12.06
CA GLY A 134 0.40 -3.95 -10.87
C GLY A 134 -0.32 -3.14 -9.80
N THR A 135 0.46 -2.65 -8.85
CA THR A 135 -0.03 -1.88 -7.70
C THR A 135 -0.41 -0.46 -8.12
N HIS A 136 -1.51 0.04 -7.56
CA HIS A 136 -1.98 1.40 -7.70
C HIS A 136 -1.77 2.19 -6.41
N PHE A 137 -1.02 3.29 -6.50
CA PHE A 137 -0.86 4.24 -5.39
C PHE A 137 -1.85 5.39 -5.53
N VAL A 138 -2.43 5.82 -4.41
CA VAL A 138 -3.05 7.15 -4.30
C VAL A 138 -2.24 7.93 -3.27
N SER A 139 -1.59 9.00 -3.73
CA SER A 139 -0.61 9.72 -2.92
C SER A 139 -1.11 11.10 -2.52
N ALA A 140 -0.82 11.47 -1.28
CA ALA A 140 -0.66 12.86 -0.86
C ALA A 140 0.73 13.39 -1.25
N HIS A 141 0.94 14.72 -1.18
CA HIS A 141 2.25 15.34 -1.39
C HIS A 141 3.20 15.09 -0.19
N HIS A 142 4.49 15.44 -0.32
CA HIS A 142 5.53 15.10 0.66
C HIS A 142 5.29 15.63 2.10
N SER A 143 4.59 16.76 2.25
CA SER A 143 4.23 17.33 3.56
C SER A 143 2.72 17.48 3.70
N PRO A 144 1.96 16.38 3.91
CA PRO A 144 0.51 16.39 3.82
C PRO A 144 -0.15 17.37 4.79
N ASP A 145 -1.08 18.16 4.29
CA ASP A 145 -2.05 18.87 5.11
C ASP A 145 -3.41 18.14 5.13
N ILE A 146 -4.42 18.76 5.72
CA ILE A 146 -5.77 18.18 5.82
C ILE A 146 -6.42 18.03 4.46
N ASP A 147 -6.16 18.94 3.51
CA ASP A 147 -6.82 18.92 2.22
C ASP A 147 -6.36 17.73 1.39
N THR A 148 -5.04 17.56 1.23
CA THR A 148 -4.48 16.41 0.53
C THR A 148 -4.75 15.08 1.27
N MET A 149 -4.75 15.07 2.61
CA MET A 149 -5.02 13.85 3.39
C MET A 149 -6.43 13.32 3.09
N ILE A 150 -7.44 14.19 3.14
CA ILE A 150 -8.84 13.78 2.91
C ILE A 150 -9.07 13.43 1.43
N ALA A 151 -8.53 14.24 0.50
CA ALA A 151 -8.70 13.99 -0.93
C ALA A 151 -8.03 12.68 -1.37
N SER A 152 -6.81 12.41 -0.89
CA SER A 152 -6.07 11.17 -1.17
C SER A 152 -6.71 9.95 -0.50
N PHE A 153 -7.23 10.08 0.72
CA PHE A 153 -7.91 8.98 1.40
C PHE A 153 -9.15 8.51 0.64
N TRP A 154 -10.07 9.41 0.29
CA TRP A 154 -11.27 9.03 -0.44
C TRP A 154 -10.96 8.57 -1.88
N GLY A 155 -9.91 9.15 -2.49
CA GLY A 155 -9.34 8.62 -3.72
C GLY A 155 -8.86 7.18 -3.58
N TRP A 156 -8.15 6.83 -2.50
CA TRP A 156 -7.71 5.45 -2.24
C TRP A 156 -8.88 4.50 -2.03
N ILE A 157 -9.87 4.92 -1.23
CA ILE A 157 -11.06 4.12 -0.98
C ILE A 157 -11.80 3.79 -2.28
N ASP A 158 -12.01 4.78 -3.15
CA ASP A 158 -12.66 4.58 -4.43
C ASP A 158 -11.78 3.75 -5.39
N ALA A 159 -10.45 3.91 -5.35
CA ALA A 159 -9.53 3.07 -6.12
C ALA A 159 -9.57 1.60 -5.68
N PHE A 160 -9.59 1.36 -4.37
CA PHE A 160 -9.72 0.03 -3.76
C PHE A 160 -11.06 -0.62 -4.11
N ALA A 161 -12.16 0.14 -4.08
CA ALA A 161 -13.49 -0.34 -4.45
C ALA A 161 -13.59 -0.70 -5.93
N ALA A 162 -13.05 0.17 -6.80
CA ALA A 162 -13.07 -0.03 -8.25
C ALA A 162 -12.08 -1.10 -8.73
N ARG A 163 -11.12 -1.50 -7.88
CA ARG A 163 -9.98 -2.34 -8.26
C ARG A 163 -9.30 -1.77 -9.51
N VAL A 164 -8.76 -0.55 -9.38
CA VAL A 164 -8.06 0.17 -10.46
C VAL A 164 -6.89 -0.64 -11.00
N GLY A 165 -6.07 -1.20 -10.10
CA GLY A 165 -4.97 -2.12 -10.41
C GLY A 165 -5.32 -3.59 -10.13
N ASP A 166 -4.57 -4.53 -10.70
CA ASP A 166 -4.77 -5.96 -10.47
C ASP A 166 -3.95 -6.54 -9.29
N ALA A 167 -2.98 -5.78 -8.76
CA ALA A 167 -2.22 -6.10 -7.53
C ALA A 167 -2.79 -5.37 -6.29
N LEU A 168 -2.10 -4.41 -5.68
CA LEU A 168 -2.52 -3.75 -4.43
C LEU A 168 -3.02 -2.31 -4.65
N HIS A 169 -3.78 -1.77 -3.70
CA HIS A 169 -4.16 -0.36 -3.65
C HIS A 169 -3.60 0.28 -2.38
N ILE A 170 -2.65 1.18 -2.55
CA ILE A 170 -1.89 1.75 -1.45
C ILE A 170 -2.23 3.23 -1.28
N TRP A 171 -2.74 3.59 -0.11
CA TRP A 171 -2.78 4.98 0.32
C TRP A 171 -1.39 5.40 0.80
N SER A 172 -0.75 6.31 0.08
CA SER A 172 0.54 6.86 0.46
C SER A 172 0.35 8.23 1.10
N LEU A 173 0.82 8.36 2.33
CA LEU A 173 0.79 9.59 3.13
C LEU A 173 2.21 9.87 3.65
N PRO A 174 3.12 10.37 2.79
CA PRO A 174 4.50 10.70 3.18
C PRO A 174 4.54 11.57 4.43
N GLY A 175 5.50 11.37 5.33
CA GLY A 175 5.55 12.12 6.60
C GLY A 175 4.45 11.79 7.63
N GLY A 176 3.40 11.06 7.26
CA GLY A 176 2.30 10.67 8.14
C GLY A 176 1.15 11.70 8.21
N PRO A 177 0.13 11.45 9.04
CA PRO A 177 -1.01 12.35 9.14
C PRO A 177 -0.63 13.70 9.78
N PRO A 178 -1.19 14.83 9.29
CA PRO A 178 -0.98 16.13 9.90
C PRO A 178 -1.49 16.18 11.33
N ASP A 179 -0.79 16.91 12.20
CA ASP A 179 -1.23 17.17 13.57
C ASP A 179 -2.33 18.24 13.55
N SER A 180 -3.58 17.82 13.75
CA SER A 180 -4.76 18.68 13.65
C SER A 180 -5.97 18.06 14.36
N PRO A 181 -6.87 18.87 14.94
CA PRO A 181 -8.15 18.37 15.46
C PRO A 181 -9.00 17.65 14.42
N VAL A 182 -8.84 17.96 13.13
CA VAL A 182 -9.54 17.24 12.04
C VAL A 182 -9.01 15.81 11.90
N THR A 183 -7.71 15.58 12.12
CA THR A 183 -7.11 14.24 12.16
C THR A 183 -7.68 13.41 13.31
N GLN A 184 -7.87 14.02 14.48
CA GLN A 184 -8.49 13.35 15.63
C GLN A 184 -9.97 13.02 15.35
N LEU A 185 -10.70 13.93 14.71
CA LEU A 185 -12.07 13.68 14.26
C LEU A 185 -12.11 12.51 13.26
N PHE A 186 -11.18 12.47 12.31
CA PHE A 186 -11.06 11.38 11.33
C PHE A 186 -10.83 10.02 12.01
N GLN A 187 -9.95 9.96 13.00
CA GLN A 187 -9.75 8.77 13.85
C GLN A 187 -11.00 8.37 14.64
N ARG A 188 -11.83 9.33 15.08
CA ARG A 188 -13.08 9.02 15.77
C ARG A 188 -14.13 8.42 14.84
N LEU A 189 -14.15 8.85 13.58
CA LEU A 189 -15.09 8.36 12.57
C LEU A 189 -14.73 6.95 12.08
N LEU A 190 -13.45 6.68 11.85
CA LEU A 190 -12.99 5.44 11.19
C LEU A 190 -12.25 4.47 12.10
N GLY A 191 -11.81 4.91 13.28
CA GLY A 191 -11.01 4.14 14.23
C GLY A 191 -9.63 4.74 14.49
N LYS A 192 -9.16 4.63 15.74
CA LYS A 192 -7.89 5.23 16.20
C LYS A 192 -6.68 4.79 15.38
N GLU A 193 -6.69 3.54 14.93
CA GLU A 193 -5.60 2.91 14.18
C GLU A 193 -5.74 3.04 12.66
N VAL A 194 -6.64 3.90 12.15
CA VAL A 194 -6.89 4.05 10.70
C VAL A 194 -5.59 4.25 9.92
N PHE A 195 -4.70 5.13 10.37
CA PHE A 195 -3.44 5.42 9.70
C PHE A 195 -2.46 4.23 9.79
N SER A 196 -2.28 3.61 10.96
CA SER A 196 -1.35 2.49 11.14
C SER A 196 -1.77 1.23 10.35
N VAL A 197 -3.07 1.06 10.13
CA VAL A 197 -3.67 -0.07 9.40
C VAL A 197 -3.73 0.13 7.89
N THR A 198 -3.97 1.37 7.42
CA THR A 198 -4.28 1.61 5.99
C THR A 198 -3.19 2.35 5.23
N CYS A 199 -2.43 3.25 5.87
CA CYS A 199 -1.52 4.14 5.15
C CYS A 199 -0.09 3.60 5.11
N ARG A 200 0.63 3.96 4.03
CA ARG A 200 2.09 3.84 3.92
C ARG A 200 2.69 5.23 4.11
N THR A 201 3.55 5.39 5.10
CA THR A 201 4.20 6.67 5.45
C THR A 201 5.61 6.84 4.89
N SER A 202 6.01 5.96 3.96
CA SER A 202 7.33 6.05 3.33
C SER A 202 7.34 7.20 2.32
N ASP A 203 8.41 8.00 2.35
CA ASP A 203 8.57 9.13 1.43
C ASP A 203 8.73 8.71 -0.04
N ARG A 204 9.06 7.46 -0.30
CA ARG A 204 9.28 6.92 -1.64
C ARG A 204 8.14 5.99 -2.07
N LEU A 205 7.61 6.26 -3.26
CA LEU A 205 6.69 5.36 -3.96
C LEU A 205 7.51 4.34 -4.74
N THR A 206 7.74 3.18 -4.10
CA THR A 206 8.46 2.04 -4.68
C THR A 206 7.66 0.76 -4.50
N LEU A 207 7.94 -0.21 -5.37
CA LEU A 207 7.34 -1.53 -5.34
C LEU A 207 8.29 -2.54 -4.67
N ALA A 208 7.71 -3.56 -4.06
CA ALA A 208 8.41 -4.70 -3.47
C ALA A 208 7.87 -6.03 -4.03
N GLY A 209 8.44 -7.15 -3.59
CA GLY A 209 8.04 -8.49 -4.02
C GLY A 209 6.54 -8.77 -3.88
N MET A 210 5.88 -8.24 -2.84
CA MET A 210 4.44 -8.38 -2.64
C MET A 210 3.59 -7.73 -3.75
N ASP A 211 4.11 -6.69 -4.40
CA ASP A 211 3.43 -5.99 -5.49
C ASP A 211 3.56 -6.72 -6.83
N MET A 212 4.59 -7.55 -6.98
CA MET A 212 4.96 -8.19 -8.26
C MET A 212 4.60 -9.68 -8.33
N VAL A 213 4.33 -10.30 -7.18
CA VAL A 213 4.11 -11.75 -7.09
C VAL A 213 2.80 -12.16 -7.74
N THR A 214 2.84 -13.28 -8.47
CA THR A 214 1.66 -13.92 -9.04
C THR A 214 1.70 -15.43 -8.84
N ARG A 215 0.53 -16.06 -8.78
CA ARG A 215 0.37 -17.53 -8.84
C ARG A 215 -0.10 -18.01 -10.21
N LYS A 216 -0.28 -17.11 -11.19
CA LYS A 216 -0.63 -17.48 -12.57
C LYS A 216 0.50 -18.31 -13.17
N ASN A 217 0.14 -19.45 -13.77
CA ASN A 217 1.07 -20.44 -14.35
C ASN A 217 2.11 -20.99 -13.35
N MET A 218 1.79 -21.01 -12.05
CA MET A 218 2.59 -21.67 -11.04
C MET A 218 2.02 -23.06 -10.74
N ILE A 219 2.87 -24.08 -10.77
CA ILE A 219 2.52 -25.48 -10.46
C ILE A 219 3.36 -25.91 -9.26
N GLN A 220 2.69 -26.43 -8.23
CA GLN A 220 3.36 -27.06 -7.08
C GLN A 220 3.33 -28.58 -7.23
N LYS A 221 4.46 -29.23 -7.01
CA LYS A 221 4.62 -30.69 -7.14
C LYS A 221 5.30 -31.27 -5.91
N SER A 222 4.91 -32.51 -5.58
CA SER A 222 5.48 -33.27 -4.47
C SER A 222 6.85 -33.86 -4.84
N PRO A 223 7.68 -34.23 -3.84
CA PRO A 223 8.99 -34.88 -4.03
C PRO A 223 8.97 -36.09 -4.96
N ASP A 224 7.94 -36.92 -4.86
CA ASP A 224 7.76 -38.18 -5.57
C ASP A 224 7.18 -38.03 -6.99
N ALA A 225 6.81 -36.82 -7.40
CA ALA A 225 6.28 -36.58 -8.73
C ALA A 225 7.33 -36.85 -9.82
N LEU A 226 6.95 -37.59 -10.86
CA LEU A 226 7.82 -37.84 -12.01
C LEU A 226 7.89 -36.60 -12.90
N VAL A 227 9.09 -36.17 -13.30
CA VAL A 227 9.29 -35.01 -14.18
C VAL A 227 8.53 -35.15 -15.51
N SER A 228 8.41 -36.36 -16.03
CA SER A 228 7.66 -36.65 -17.26
C SER A 228 6.14 -36.43 -17.15
N SER A 229 5.59 -36.29 -15.94
CA SER A 229 4.15 -36.11 -15.71
C SER A 229 3.69 -34.65 -15.84
N PHE A 230 4.61 -33.71 -16.08
CA PHE A 230 4.30 -32.30 -16.27
C PHE A 230 5.27 -31.68 -17.27
N SER A 231 4.87 -30.55 -17.87
CA SER A 231 5.72 -29.83 -18.82
C SER A 231 5.74 -28.35 -18.50
N HIS A 232 6.83 -27.69 -18.90
CA HIS A 232 6.94 -26.24 -18.83
C HIS A 232 5.97 -25.52 -19.78
N SER A 233 5.30 -26.24 -20.70
CA SER A 233 4.37 -25.73 -21.73
C SER A 233 4.95 -24.62 -22.62
N SER A 234 4.36 -24.38 -23.79
CA SER A 234 4.74 -23.24 -24.64
C SER A 234 4.42 -21.87 -24.01
N SER A 235 3.53 -21.84 -23.01
CA SER A 235 3.13 -20.63 -22.27
C SER A 235 3.99 -20.32 -21.04
N GLY A 236 4.94 -21.20 -20.67
CA GLY A 236 5.82 -21.06 -19.50
C GLY A 236 5.10 -21.32 -18.17
N ASN A 237 5.36 -22.49 -17.57
CA ASN A 237 4.92 -22.85 -16.22
C ASN A 237 6.11 -22.83 -15.25
N ALA A 238 5.94 -22.17 -14.12
CA ALA A 238 6.89 -22.22 -13.01
C ALA A 238 6.59 -23.46 -12.15
N VAL A 239 7.51 -24.41 -12.10
CA VAL A 239 7.33 -25.65 -11.34
C VAL A 239 8.10 -25.55 -10.04
N LEU A 240 7.38 -25.55 -8.92
CA LEU A 240 7.95 -25.48 -7.58
C LEU A 240 7.85 -26.85 -6.91
N LEU A 241 8.96 -27.34 -6.38
CA LEU A 241 8.99 -28.53 -5.54
C LEU A 241 8.58 -28.13 -4.11
N VAL A 242 7.54 -28.77 -3.60
CA VAL A 242 6.95 -28.47 -2.31
C VAL A 242 6.70 -29.77 -1.52
N ASP A 243 7.17 -29.84 -0.29
CA ASP A 243 6.89 -30.94 0.65
C ASP A 243 6.15 -30.42 1.88
N GLN A 244 4.94 -30.92 2.12
CA GLN A 244 4.08 -30.46 3.22
C GLN A 244 3.97 -28.92 3.29
N ASN A 245 3.79 -28.25 2.14
CA ASN A 245 3.78 -26.80 1.96
C ASN A 245 5.13 -26.07 2.11
N ASN A 246 6.23 -26.78 2.37
CA ASN A 246 7.57 -26.20 2.39
C ASN A 246 8.21 -26.21 1.01
N TYR A 247 8.70 -25.07 0.58
CA TYR A 247 9.46 -24.92 -0.66
C TYR A 247 10.84 -25.57 -0.53
N LEU A 248 11.14 -26.49 -1.43
CA LEU A 248 12.45 -27.17 -1.48
C LEU A 248 13.29 -26.73 -2.68
N GLY A 249 12.66 -26.11 -3.68
CA GLY A 249 13.34 -25.59 -4.85
C GLY A 249 12.41 -25.47 -6.05
N ASP A 250 13.00 -25.12 -7.18
CA ASP A 250 12.28 -24.86 -8.41
C ASP A 250 12.93 -25.58 -9.59
N TRP A 251 12.08 -26.20 -10.40
CA TRP A 251 12.45 -26.95 -11.59
C TRP A 251 12.20 -26.06 -12.81
N ARG A 252 13.25 -25.74 -13.57
CA ARG A 252 13.19 -24.80 -14.70
C ARG A 252 13.40 -25.52 -16.03
N ALA A 253 12.95 -24.89 -17.11
CA ALA A 253 13.15 -25.41 -18.46
C ALA A 253 14.65 -25.61 -18.78
N ASP A 254 15.49 -24.66 -18.39
CA ASP A 254 16.95 -24.73 -18.59
C ASP A 254 17.63 -25.87 -17.81
N ASP A 255 16.98 -26.40 -16.75
CA ASP A 255 17.51 -27.53 -15.99
C ASP A 255 17.23 -28.86 -16.69
N VAL A 256 16.20 -28.92 -17.55
CA VAL A 256 15.70 -30.17 -18.15
C VAL A 256 16.77 -30.81 -19.03
N GLU A 257 17.39 -30.06 -19.93
CA GLU A 257 18.31 -30.62 -20.93
C GLU A 257 19.57 -31.20 -20.28
N GLU A 258 20.23 -30.42 -19.41
CA GLU A 258 21.48 -30.83 -18.74
C GLU A 258 21.26 -32.08 -17.86
N ILE A 259 20.15 -32.12 -17.11
CA ILE A 259 19.87 -33.24 -16.21
C ILE A 259 19.42 -34.47 -16.99
N GLN A 260 18.57 -34.32 -18.01
CA GLN A 260 18.20 -35.43 -18.88
C GLN A 260 19.41 -36.02 -19.58
N GLN A 261 20.39 -35.21 -19.97
CA GLN A 261 21.63 -35.68 -20.58
C GLN A 261 22.41 -36.61 -19.64
N VAL A 262 22.60 -36.25 -18.37
CA VAL A 262 23.26 -37.12 -17.38
C VAL A 262 22.47 -38.41 -17.14
N LEU A 263 21.14 -38.32 -17.07
CA LEU A 263 20.27 -39.51 -16.94
C LEU A 263 20.36 -40.42 -18.17
N ILE A 264 20.47 -39.87 -19.38
CA ILE A 264 20.66 -40.62 -20.62
C ILE A 264 22.01 -41.33 -20.62
N PHE A 265 23.08 -40.70 -20.16
CA PHE A 265 24.39 -41.35 -20.05
C PHE A 265 24.35 -42.54 -19.09
N PHE A 266 23.79 -42.33 -17.90
CA PHE A 266 23.65 -43.39 -16.92
C PHE A 266 22.78 -44.55 -17.44
N THR A 267 21.64 -44.23 -18.06
CA THR A 267 20.73 -45.24 -18.63
C THR A 267 21.39 -45.99 -19.80
N SER A 268 22.21 -45.31 -20.61
CA SER A 268 22.99 -45.94 -21.68
C SER A 268 23.99 -46.95 -21.13
N CYS A 269 24.67 -46.64 -20.03
CA CYS A 269 25.54 -47.60 -19.34
C CYS A 269 24.77 -48.83 -18.82
N LEU A 270 23.58 -48.64 -18.26
CA LEU A 270 22.70 -49.75 -17.82
C LEU A 270 22.22 -50.61 -18.99
N ARG A 271 21.85 -49.99 -20.12
CA ARG A 271 21.44 -50.71 -21.34
C ARG A 271 22.60 -51.47 -21.97
N TRP A 272 23.80 -50.88 -21.97
CA TRP A 272 25.00 -51.58 -22.40
C TRP A 272 25.26 -52.81 -21.53
N PHE A 273 25.14 -52.68 -20.20
CA PHE A 273 25.28 -53.79 -19.26
C PHE A 273 24.27 -54.91 -19.54
N GLU A 274 22.99 -54.55 -19.73
CA GLU A 274 21.92 -55.48 -20.09
C GLU A 274 22.24 -56.25 -21.37
N ASN A 275 22.60 -55.54 -22.45
CA ASN A 275 22.94 -56.16 -23.73
C ASN A 275 24.18 -57.06 -23.62
N LYS A 276 25.19 -56.62 -22.88
CA LYS A 276 26.43 -57.39 -22.67
C LYS A 276 26.15 -58.66 -21.88
N LEU A 277 25.32 -58.58 -20.85
CA LEU A 277 24.87 -59.72 -20.09
C LEU A 277 24.09 -60.70 -20.97
N TYR A 278 23.13 -60.24 -21.77
CA TYR A 278 22.36 -61.12 -22.65
C TYR A 278 23.25 -61.83 -23.67
N TYR A 279 24.19 -61.11 -24.28
CA TYR A 279 25.19 -61.71 -25.15
C TYR A 279 26.00 -62.79 -24.42
N LEU A 280 26.49 -62.49 -23.21
CA LEU A 280 27.30 -63.41 -22.41
C LEU A 280 26.50 -64.65 -21.97
N LEU A 281 25.23 -64.49 -21.60
CA LEU A 281 24.32 -65.59 -21.26
C LEU A 281 24.08 -66.48 -22.48
N VAL A 282 23.69 -65.90 -23.62
CA VAL A 282 23.47 -66.67 -24.86
C VAL A 282 24.76 -67.36 -25.30
N SER A 283 25.92 -66.71 -25.18
CA SER A 283 27.21 -67.31 -25.50
C SER A 283 27.50 -68.52 -24.61
N LEU A 284 27.30 -68.39 -23.30
CA LEU A 284 27.51 -69.49 -22.35
C LEU A 284 26.59 -70.67 -22.67
N PHE A 285 25.30 -70.41 -22.86
CA PHE A 285 24.31 -71.47 -23.17
C PHE A 285 24.43 -72.05 -24.59
N ALA A 286 25.32 -71.50 -25.43
CA ALA A 286 25.66 -72.04 -26.74
C ALA A 286 26.91 -72.92 -26.73
N GLU A 287 27.66 -72.99 -25.63
CA GLU A 287 28.83 -73.86 -25.51
C GLU A 287 28.43 -75.34 -25.42
N GLU A 288 29.24 -76.22 -26.02
CA GLU A 288 28.96 -77.67 -26.04
C GLU A 288 29.08 -78.33 -24.65
N ASN A 289 29.83 -77.73 -23.72
CA ASN A 289 30.09 -78.31 -22.40
C ASN A 289 30.02 -77.23 -21.31
N ILE A 290 28.83 -77.04 -20.72
CA ILE A 290 28.60 -76.08 -19.64
C ILE A 290 28.65 -76.81 -18.30
N GLN A 291 29.54 -76.35 -17.42
CA GLN A 291 29.69 -76.82 -16.06
C GLN A 291 29.11 -75.81 -15.06
N GLN A 292 28.68 -76.32 -13.91
CA GLN A 292 28.15 -75.53 -12.80
C GLN A 292 29.05 -74.33 -12.42
N LYS A 293 30.37 -74.53 -12.42
CA LYS A 293 31.38 -73.50 -12.10
C LYS A 293 31.43 -72.33 -13.09
N ASP A 294 30.89 -72.50 -14.30
CA ASP A 294 30.98 -71.49 -15.36
C ASP A 294 29.98 -70.33 -15.11
N ILE A 295 28.93 -70.57 -14.32
CA ILE A 295 27.96 -69.55 -13.90
C ILE A 295 28.61 -68.48 -13.00
N PRO A 296 29.27 -68.82 -11.86
CA PRO A 296 30.01 -67.84 -11.06
C PRO A 296 31.10 -67.09 -11.84
N VAL A 297 31.78 -67.77 -12.77
CA VAL A 297 32.80 -67.14 -13.62
C VAL A 297 32.18 -66.08 -14.52
N LEU A 298 31.03 -66.37 -15.14
CA LEU A 298 30.29 -65.41 -15.96
C LEU A 298 29.80 -64.21 -15.14
N VAL A 299 29.21 -64.47 -13.97
CA VAL A 299 28.73 -63.43 -13.05
C VAL A 299 29.89 -62.51 -12.64
N ASN A 300 31.01 -63.09 -12.18
CA ASN A 300 32.18 -62.31 -11.80
C ASN A 300 32.70 -61.47 -12.98
N LYS A 301 32.76 -62.05 -14.19
CA LYS A 301 33.24 -61.37 -15.40
C LYS A 301 32.43 -60.12 -15.76
N ILE A 302 31.11 -60.15 -15.61
CA ILE A 302 30.25 -59.03 -15.99
C ILE A 302 30.10 -57.98 -14.86
N PHE A 303 30.00 -58.42 -13.60
CA PHE A 303 29.78 -57.51 -12.47
C PHE A 303 31.07 -56.82 -11.99
N THR A 304 32.25 -57.41 -12.20
CA THR A 304 33.54 -56.73 -11.91
C THR A 304 33.99 -55.78 -13.02
N HIS A 305 33.23 -55.68 -14.12
CA HIS A 305 33.54 -54.73 -15.18
C HIS A 305 33.40 -53.30 -14.68
N LEU A 306 34.36 -52.44 -15.03
CA LEU A 306 34.35 -51.02 -14.66
C LEU A 306 33.33 -50.26 -15.49
N ILE A 307 32.64 -49.29 -14.88
CA ILE A 307 31.66 -48.45 -15.59
C ILE A 307 32.37 -47.59 -16.65
N GLU A 308 33.55 -47.05 -16.34
CA GLU A 308 34.45 -46.34 -17.27
C GLU A 308 34.80 -47.17 -18.52
N GLU A 309 34.84 -48.50 -18.42
CA GLU A 309 35.21 -49.37 -19.53
C GLU A 309 34.04 -49.67 -20.48
N ALA A 310 32.81 -49.37 -20.07
CA ALA A 310 31.63 -49.51 -20.91
C ALA A 310 31.70 -48.59 -22.13
N GLU A 311 31.26 -49.08 -23.28
CA GLU A 311 31.33 -48.35 -24.55
C GLU A 311 30.68 -46.95 -24.48
N PRO A 312 29.47 -46.76 -23.89
CA PRO A 312 28.88 -45.43 -23.76
C PRO A 312 29.71 -44.45 -22.93
N ALA A 313 30.45 -44.93 -21.93
CA ALA A 313 31.26 -44.10 -21.05
C ALA A 313 32.55 -43.61 -21.75
N LYS A 314 33.13 -44.44 -22.62
CA LYS A 314 34.32 -44.11 -23.42
C LYS A 314 34.08 -43.03 -24.46
N GLU A 315 32.84 -42.87 -24.92
CA GLU A 315 32.44 -41.88 -25.91
C GLU A 315 32.18 -40.49 -25.30
N LEU A 316 32.09 -40.40 -23.97
CA LEU A 316 31.84 -39.13 -23.28
C LEU A 316 33.10 -38.24 -23.28
N ASN A 317 32.89 -36.94 -23.44
CA ASN A 317 33.97 -35.97 -23.26
C ASN A 317 34.33 -35.76 -21.77
N GLU A 318 35.39 -35.01 -21.47
CA GLU A 318 35.85 -34.79 -20.09
C GLU A 318 34.78 -34.18 -19.17
N LYS A 319 33.99 -33.23 -19.68
CA LYS A 319 32.91 -32.58 -18.92
C LYS A 319 31.80 -33.58 -18.59
N GLN A 320 31.33 -34.32 -19.58
CA GLN A 320 30.28 -35.33 -19.43
C GLN A 320 30.71 -36.47 -18.50
N ASN A 321 31.97 -36.90 -18.58
CA ASN A 321 32.55 -37.88 -17.66
C ASN A 321 32.57 -37.37 -16.23
N LEU A 322 32.95 -36.11 -16.02
CA LEU A 322 32.89 -35.49 -14.69
C LEU A 322 31.47 -35.45 -14.15
N GLU A 323 30.49 -35.03 -14.96
CA GLU A 323 29.07 -34.97 -14.57
C GLU A 323 28.50 -36.35 -14.21
N LEU A 324 28.74 -37.37 -15.04
CA LEU A 324 28.34 -38.75 -14.76
C LEU A 324 29.03 -39.29 -13.50
N ASN A 325 30.32 -38.98 -13.31
CA ASN A 325 31.05 -39.37 -12.13
C ASN A 325 30.48 -38.73 -10.85
N GLN A 326 30.17 -37.43 -10.88
CA GLN A 326 29.54 -36.73 -9.76
C GLN A 326 28.14 -37.29 -9.47
N PHE A 327 27.36 -37.58 -10.50
CA PHE A 327 26.06 -38.24 -10.37
C PHE A 327 26.18 -39.61 -9.68
N LEU A 328 27.11 -40.45 -10.12
CA LEU A 328 27.32 -41.77 -9.52
C LEU A 328 27.75 -41.68 -8.05
N ILE A 329 28.63 -40.73 -7.71
CA ILE A 329 29.12 -40.54 -6.33
C ILE A 329 28.04 -39.98 -5.42
N HIS A 330 27.41 -38.86 -5.82
CA HIS A 330 26.56 -38.06 -4.93
C HIS A 330 25.09 -38.46 -4.95
N ILE A 331 24.60 -39.02 -6.05
CA ILE A 331 23.17 -39.35 -6.21
C ILE A 331 22.95 -40.85 -6.06
N ILE A 332 23.74 -41.68 -6.76
CA ILE A 332 23.59 -43.14 -6.69
C ILE A 332 24.32 -43.74 -5.47
N GLY A 333 25.46 -43.17 -5.07
CA GLY A 333 26.25 -43.64 -3.92
C GLY A 333 27.43 -44.57 -4.28
N VAL A 334 27.83 -44.64 -5.54
CA VAL A 334 29.02 -45.38 -5.99
C VAL A 334 30.27 -44.62 -5.59
N LYS A 335 30.94 -45.03 -4.50
CA LYS A 335 32.06 -44.28 -3.91
C LYS A 335 33.23 -43.98 -4.86
N LYS A 336 33.49 -44.88 -5.82
CA LYS A 336 34.53 -44.70 -6.85
C LYS A 336 34.02 -44.00 -8.11
N GLY A 337 32.75 -43.62 -8.15
CA GLY A 337 32.08 -43.00 -9.28
C GLY A 337 32.18 -43.85 -10.54
N ILE A 338 32.63 -43.25 -11.64
CA ILE A 338 32.77 -43.95 -12.94
C ILE A 338 33.85 -45.03 -12.91
N LYS A 339 34.80 -44.95 -11.95
CA LYS A 339 35.84 -45.97 -11.73
C LYS A 339 35.35 -47.14 -10.85
N GLY A 340 34.08 -47.15 -10.48
CA GLY A 340 33.44 -48.26 -9.79
C GLY A 340 33.09 -49.40 -10.75
N THR A 341 32.79 -50.56 -10.19
CA THR A 341 32.30 -51.73 -10.94
C THR A 341 30.76 -51.75 -10.98
N PHE A 342 30.18 -52.54 -11.89
CA PHE A 342 28.73 -52.78 -11.87
C PHE A 342 28.23 -53.49 -10.60
N GLU A 343 29.11 -54.24 -9.92
CA GLU A 343 28.84 -54.79 -8.57
C GLU A 343 28.73 -53.67 -7.52
N GLU A 344 29.62 -52.68 -7.54
CA GLU A 344 29.54 -51.52 -6.65
C GLU A 344 28.26 -50.70 -6.92
N LEU A 345 27.87 -50.55 -8.19
CA LEU A 345 26.60 -49.92 -8.59
C LEU A 345 25.39 -50.68 -8.04
N LEU A 346 25.38 -52.02 -8.14
CA LEU A 346 24.31 -52.86 -7.64
C LEU A 346 24.14 -52.74 -6.12
N ASN A 347 25.25 -52.70 -5.38
CA ASN A 347 25.22 -52.48 -3.93
C ASN A 347 24.68 -51.08 -3.59
N ALA A 348 25.10 -50.05 -4.34
CA ALA A 348 24.59 -48.69 -4.15
C ALA A 348 23.08 -48.57 -4.42
N LEU A 349 22.58 -49.21 -5.48
CA LEU A 349 21.14 -49.26 -5.78
C LEU A 349 20.34 -50.02 -4.69
N LYS A 350 20.91 -51.08 -4.11
CA LYS A 350 20.30 -51.77 -2.97
C LYS A 350 20.16 -50.86 -1.76
N ASP A 351 21.18 -50.06 -1.45
CA ASP A 351 21.16 -49.11 -0.33
C ASP A 351 20.09 -48.01 -0.53
N LEU A 352 19.70 -47.74 -1.78
CA LEU A 352 18.58 -46.87 -2.16
C LEU A 352 17.21 -47.57 -2.17
N ASN A 353 17.11 -48.81 -1.65
CA ASN A 353 15.92 -49.68 -1.70
C ASN A 353 15.45 -50.05 -3.13
N LEU A 354 16.32 -49.99 -4.14
CA LEU A 354 16.06 -50.47 -5.49
C LEU A 354 16.57 -51.91 -5.63
N THR A 355 15.86 -52.86 -5.02
CA THR A 355 16.35 -54.25 -4.88
C THR A 355 16.29 -55.07 -6.15
N ASP A 356 15.58 -54.65 -7.20
CA ASP A 356 15.38 -55.46 -8.42
C ASP A 356 16.70 -55.91 -9.07
N PHE A 357 17.71 -55.04 -9.11
CA PHE A 357 19.04 -55.38 -9.62
C PHE A 357 19.76 -56.38 -8.69
N TYR A 358 19.66 -56.19 -7.38
CA TYR A 358 20.24 -57.08 -6.37
C TYR A 358 19.58 -58.47 -6.39
N ASP A 359 18.27 -58.52 -6.48
CA ASP A 359 17.49 -59.74 -6.56
C ASP A 359 17.76 -60.50 -7.87
N PHE A 360 17.96 -59.77 -8.98
CA PHE A 360 18.43 -60.32 -10.24
C PHE A 360 19.81 -60.98 -10.08
N TYR A 361 20.78 -60.29 -9.45
CA TYR A 361 22.13 -60.83 -9.22
C TYR A 361 22.12 -62.12 -8.39
N HIS A 362 21.33 -62.16 -7.31
CA HIS A 362 21.21 -63.38 -6.48
C HIS A 362 20.50 -64.51 -7.21
N ARG A 363 19.47 -64.23 -8.02
CA ARG A 363 18.84 -65.25 -8.86
C ARG A 363 19.78 -65.77 -9.93
N PHE A 364 20.61 -64.90 -10.49
CA PHE A 364 21.60 -65.29 -11.49
C PHE A 364 22.68 -66.18 -10.86
N LEU A 365 23.18 -65.85 -9.67
CA LEU A 365 24.07 -66.73 -8.90
C LEU A 365 23.39 -68.05 -8.51
N ALA A 366 22.12 -68.01 -8.12
CA ALA A 366 21.36 -69.20 -7.72
C ALA A 366 21.13 -70.19 -8.88
N LEU A 367 21.37 -69.81 -10.14
CA LEU A 367 21.39 -70.76 -11.26
C LEU A 367 22.41 -71.88 -11.03
N GLU A 368 23.53 -71.58 -10.36
CA GLU A 368 24.53 -72.58 -9.99
C GLU A 368 23.91 -73.73 -9.19
N GLN A 369 22.95 -73.45 -8.31
CA GLN A 369 22.30 -74.41 -7.44
C GLN A 369 20.93 -74.89 -7.97
N SER A 370 20.59 -74.52 -9.20
CA SER A 370 19.31 -74.85 -9.81
C SER A 370 19.26 -76.28 -10.35
N ASP A 371 18.06 -76.75 -10.68
CA ASP A 371 17.84 -78.05 -11.32
C ASP A 371 18.26 -78.09 -12.81
N LEU A 372 18.93 -77.02 -13.28
CA LEU A 372 19.61 -76.98 -14.58
C LEU A 372 20.85 -77.86 -14.61
N PHE A 373 21.46 -78.18 -13.48
CA PHE A 373 22.67 -79.00 -13.42
C PHE A 373 22.34 -80.38 -12.82
N GLY A 374 22.76 -81.42 -13.52
CA GLY A 374 22.65 -82.81 -13.02
C GLY A 374 23.64 -83.10 -11.89
N SER A 375 23.56 -84.29 -11.31
CA SER A 375 24.50 -84.73 -10.24
C SER A 375 25.97 -84.79 -10.69
N SER A 376 26.24 -84.77 -12.00
CA SER A 376 27.58 -84.69 -12.60
C SER A 376 28.11 -83.26 -12.73
N GLY A 377 27.35 -82.24 -12.33
CA GLY A 377 27.69 -80.82 -12.46
C GLY A 377 27.64 -80.29 -13.90
N HIS A 378 27.19 -81.09 -14.87
CA HIS A 378 26.94 -80.67 -16.25
C HIS A 378 25.48 -80.23 -16.41
N ILE A 379 25.24 -79.31 -17.35
CA ILE A 379 23.89 -78.84 -17.66
C ILE A 379 23.01 -79.99 -18.18
N ASP A 380 21.77 -80.07 -17.69
CA ASP A 380 20.68 -80.88 -18.26
C ASP A 380 20.14 -80.16 -19.50
N GLU A 381 20.33 -80.73 -20.69
CA GLU A 381 19.93 -80.15 -22.01
C GLU A 381 18.40 -80.08 -22.23
N ASN A 382 17.63 -79.97 -21.15
CA ASN A 382 16.21 -79.71 -21.20
C ASN A 382 15.95 -78.26 -21.65
N ARG A 383 15.76 -78.09 -22.97
CA ARG A 383 15.47 -76.81 -23.62
C ARG A 383 14.38 -76.03 -22.90
N THR A 384 13.28 -76.67 -22.51
CA THR A 384 12.16 -76.00 -21.84
C THR A 384 12.58 -75.40 -20.49
N LYS A 385 13.41 -76.10 -19.72
CA LYS A 385 13.93 -75.58 -18.45
C LYS A 385 14.89 -74.41 -18.68
N ILE A 386 15.87 -74.58 -19.57
CA ILE A 386 16.88 -73.55 -19.88
C ILE A 386 16.20 -72.25 -20.35
N PHE A 387 15.31 -72.35 -21.33
CA PHE A 387 14.61 -71.18 -21.85
C PHE A 387 13.66 -70.54 -20.83
N LYS A 388 13.09 -71.31 -19.88
CA LYS A 388 12.26 -70.76 -18.80
C LYS A 388 13.10 -69.95 -17.80
N TYR A 389 14.30 -70.42 -17.45
CA TYR A 389 15.23 -69.66 -16.61
C TYR A 389 15.74 -68.40 -17.33
N LEU A 390 16.15 -68.51 -18.60
CA LEU A 390 16.56 -67.35 -19.40
C LEU A 390 15.43 -66.34 -19.59
N GLN A 391 14.20 -66.80 -19.85
CA GLN A 391 13.03 -65.92 -19.96
C GLN A 391 12.79 -65.13 -18.68
N THR A 392 12.93 -65.77 -17.52
CA THR A 392 12.77 -65.10 -16.21
C THR A 392 13.82 -63.99 -16.05
N LEU A 393 15.09 -64.30 -16.34
CA LEU A 393 16.19 -63.33 -16.26
C LEU A 393 16.04 -62.18 -17.26
N PHE A 394 15.60 -62.47 -18.49
CA PHE A 394 15.35 -61.46 -19.52
C PHE A 394 14.14 -60.57 -19.22
N GLN A 395 13.18 -61.03 -18.43
CA GLN A 395 12.03 -60.22 -18.01
C GLN A 395 12.33 -59.34 -16.79
N GLU A 396 13.19 -59.79 -15.88
CA GLU A 396 13.48 -59.06 -14.64
C GLU A 396 14.37 -57.82 -14.87
N MET A 397 15.36 -57.92 -15.76
CA MET A 397 16.31 -56.83 -15.98
C MET A 397 15.71 -55.54 -16.57
N PRO A 398 14.87 -55.57 -17.62
CA PRO A 398 14.24 -54.36 -18.16
C PRO A 398 13.37 -53.66 -17.12
N ASN A 399 12.67 -54.43 -16.28
CA ASN A 399 11.84 -53.91 -15.20
C ASN A 399 12.71 -53.22 -14.12
N GLY A 400 13.85 -53.81 -13.77
CA GLY A 400 14.83 -53.19 -12.87
C GLY A 400 15.37 -51.88 -13.42
N ILE A 401 15.77 -51.84 -14.70
CA ILE A 401 16.26 -50.61 -15.36
C ILE A 401 15.17 -49.54 -15.37
N GLN A 402 13.92 -49.91 -15.69
CA GLN A 402 12.81 -48.95 -15.69
C GLN A 402 12.54 -48.38 -14.29
N ARG A 403 12.65 -49.18 -13.23
CA ARG A 403 12.51 -48.68 -11.84
C ARG A 403 13.63 -47.74 -11.45
N VAL A 404 14.87 -48.05 -11.81
CA VAL A 404 16.02 -47.16 -11.61
C VAL A 404 15.81 -45.85 -12.36
N TYR A 405 15.36 -45.90 -13.62
CA TYR A 405 15.04 -44.71 -14.41
C TYR A 405 13.93 -43.88 -13.77
N ASN A 406 12.84 -44.51 -13.33
CA ASN A 406 11.73 -43.81 -12.66
C ASN A 406 12.20 -43.15 -11.35
N TYR A 407 13.03 -43.85 -10.56
CA TYR A 407 13.64 -43.27 -9.36
C TYR A 407 14.44 -42.01 -9.70
N CYS A 408 15.33 -42.08 -10.69
CA CYS A 408 16.16 -40.95 -11.09
C CYS A 408 15.37 -39.78 -11.72
N ASN A 409 14.15 -40.05 -12.23
CA ASN A 409 13.24 -39.05 -12.78
C ASN A 409 12.23 -38.49 -11.78
N ARG A 410 12.31 -38.86 -10.50
CA ARG A 410 11.53 -38.19 -9.45
C ARG A 410 12.05 -36.78 -9.23
N LEU A 411 11.15 -35.86 -8.89
CA LEU A 411 11.46 -34.45 -8.75
C LEU A 411 12.50 -34.19 -7.65
N ASP A 412 12.41 -34.89 -6.52
CA ASP A 412 13.41 -34.80 -5.44
C ASP A 412 14.81 -35.23 -5.86
N ILE A 413 14.92 -36.30 -6.65
CA ILE A 413 16.21 -36.79 -7.15
C ILE A 413 16.79 -35.83 -8.18
N VAL A 414 16.01 -35.35 -9.16
CA VAL A 414 16.55 -34.39 -10.14
C VAL A 414 16.96 -33.07 -9.50
N MET A 415 16.29 -32.65 -8.42
CA MET A 415 16.71 -31.47 -7.64
C MET A 415 18.04 -31.72 -6.91
N GLN A 416 18.28 -32.93 -6.42
CA GLN A 416 19.60 -33.30 -5.89
C GLN A 416 20.66 -33.29 -6.99
N ILE A 417 20.36 -33.78 -8.20
CA ILE A 417 21.28 -33.70 -9.35
C ILE A 417 21.62 -32.22 -9.63
N LYS A 418 20.60 -31.36 -9.73
CA LYS A 418 20.77 -29.91 -9.94
C LYS A 418 21.73 -29.28 -8.92
N HIS A 419 21.56 -29.61 -7.64
CA HIS A 419 22.32 -28.99 -6.56
C HIS A 419 23.72 -29.60 -6.37
N LEU A 420 23.85 -30.92 -6.42
CA LEU A 420 25.09 -31.64 -6.07
C LEU A 420 25.99 -31.93 -7.28
N VAL A 421 25.42 -32.04 -8.48
CA VAL A 421 26.18 -32.29 -9.72
C VAL A 421 26.48 -30.97 -10.44
N PHE A 422 25.47 -30.11 -10.59
CA PHE A 422 25.59 -28.85 -11.33
C PHE A 422 25.84 -27.61 -10.46
N ASN A 423 25.85 -27.74 -9.12
CA ASN A 423 26.06 -26.64 -8.16
C ASN A 423 25.09 -25.45 -8.35
N LYS A 424 23.89 -25.69 -8.90
CA LYS A 424 22.86 -24.66 -9.09
C LYS A 424 22.03 -24.54 -7.81
N ILE A 425 22.02 -23.36 -7.17
CA ILE A 425 21.28 -23.13 -5.92
C ILE A 425 19.93 -22.44 -6.23
N PRO A 426 18.84 -22.74 -5.50
CA PRO A 426 17.58 -22.03 -5.66
C PRO A 426 17.75 -20.52 -5.40
N HIS A 427 17.17 -19.69 -6.27
CA HIS A 427 17.11 -18.25 -6.06
C HIS A 427 15.72 -17.83 -5.65
N THR A 428 15.63 -17.34 -4.41
CA THR A 428 14.38 -16.88 -3.82
C THR A 428 14.46 -15.41 -3.44
N ILE A 429 13.29 -14.80 -3.37
CA ILE A 429 13.07 -13.45 -2.85
C ILE A 429 11.95 -13.47 -1.82
N SER A 430 11.92 -12.47 -0.93
CA SER A 430 10.83 -12.28 0.02
C SER A 430 9.82 -11.25 -0.50
N LEU A 431 8.65 -11.19 0.14
CA LEU A 431 7.63 -10.17 -0.13
C LEU A 431 8.13 -8.72 0.08
N GLN A 432 9.17 -8.52 0.89
CA GLN A 432 9.76 -7.21 1.15
C GLN A 432 10.95 -6.86 0.25
N THR A 433 11.34 -7.75 -0.67
CA THR A 433 12.48 -7.49 -1.56
C THR A 433 12.13 -6.36 -2.54
N ASP A 434 12.89 -5.28 -2.54
CA ASP A 434 12.69 -4.13 -3.45
C ASP A 434 12.85 -4.53 -4.93
N VAL A 435 12.08 -3.91 -5.83
CA VAL A 435 12.09 -4.20 -7.26
C VAL A 435 13.47 -4.11 -7.91
N GLU A 436 14.33 -3.16 -7.53
CA GLU A 436 15.68 -3.08 -8.12
C GLU A 436 16.55 -4.28 -7.69
N ASN A 437 16.37 -4.77 -6.47
CA ASN A 437 17.01 -6.02 -6.04
C ASN A 437 16.44 -7.25 -6.75
N ILE A 438 15.14 -7.25 -7.06
CA ILE A 438 14.52 -8.31 -7.89
C ILE A 438 15.13 -8.29 -9.29
N ARG A 439 15.27 -7.11 -9.93
CA ARG A 439 15.91 -6.95 -11.24
C ARG A 439 17.37 -7.40 -11.25
N ALA A 440 18.12 -7.11 -10.19
CA ALA A 440 19.50 -7.56 -10.05
C ALA A 440 19.61 -9.10 -9.89
N LYS A 441 18.65 -9.72 -9.19
CA LYS A 441 18.63 -11.17 -8.95
C LYS A 441 18.08 -11.99 -10.11
N ILE A 442 17.16 -11.44 -10.93
CA ILE A 442 16.50 -12.22 -11.97
C ILE A 442 17.44 -12.61 -13.10
N GLN A 443 18.41 -11.74 -13.44
CA GLN A 443 19.44 -11.99 -14.45
C GLN A 443 18.86 -12.67 -15.71
N ASP A 444 19.32 -13.88 -16.03
CA ASP A 444 18.91 -14.68 -17.20
C ASP A 444 17.75 -15.64 -16.89
N TYR A 445 17.28 -15.69 -15.63
CA TYR A 445 16.21 -16.59 -15.24
C TYR A 445 14.84 -16.11 -15.69
N ASP A 446 13.98 -17.05 -16.09
CA ASP A 446 12.60 -16.78 -16.49
C ASP A 446 11.72 -16.26 -15.35
N TYR A 447 12.01 -16.67 -14.11
CA TYR A 447 11.28 -16.24 -12.93
C TYR A 447 12.12 -16.39 -11.65
N LEU A 448 11.65 -15.72 -10.59
CA LEU A 448 12.12 -15.90 -9.22
C LEU A 448 10.98 -16.38 -8.33
N SER A 449 11.25 -17.37 -7.47
CA SER A 449 10.30 -17.84 -6.47
C SER A 449 10.20 -16.87 -5.30
N VAL A 450 8.98 -16.51 -4.92
CA VAL A 450 8.71 -15.65 -3.77
C VAL A 450 8.34 -16.52 -2.57
N VAL A 451 9.07 -16.36 -1.47
CA VAL A 451 8.91 -17.19 -0.27
C VAL A 451 8.71 -16.37 0.99
N ILE A 452 8.01 -16.95 1.97
CA ILE A 452 7.95 -16.47 3.36
C ILE A 452 8.75 -17.44 4.24
N PRO A 453 9.85 -17.01 4.87
CA PRO A 453 10.54 -17.86 5.84
C PRO A 453 9.75 -17.97 7.14
N ASP A 454 9.74 -19.15 7.74
CA ASP A 454 9.26 -19.39 9.10
C ASP A 454 10.36 -19.17 10.16
N GLN A 455 10.04 -19.42 11.43
CA GLN A 455 10.99 -19.27 12.54
C GLN A 455 12.02 -20.40 12.62
N THR A 456 11.74 -21.56 12.02
CA THR A 456 12.62 -22.74 12.02
C THR A 456 13.53 -22.81 10.79
N GLY A 457 13.40 -21.85 9.87
CA GLY A 457 14.19 -21.76 8.63
C GLY A 457 13.54 -22.43 7.42
N ASN A 458 12.37 -23.05 7.55
CA ASN A 458 11.61 -23.51 6.39
C ASN A 458 11.01 -22.31 5.67
N VAL A 459 10.64 -22.53 4.41
CA VAL A 459 10.15 -21.46 3.53
C VAL A 459 8.85 -21.87 2.90
N PHE A 460 7.84 -21.01 2.96
CA PHE A 460 6.55 -21.22 2.32
C PHE A 460 6.54 -20.54 0.94
N PRO A 461 6.17 -21.24 -0.15
CA PRO A 461 6.10 -20.65 -1.49
C PRO A 461 4.81 -19.83 -1.65
N VAL A 462 4.96 -18.52 -1.87
CA VAL A 462 3.83 -17.61 -2.07
C VAL A 462 3.41 -17.55 -3.54
N GLY A 463 4.39 -17.48 -4.43
CA GLY A 463 4.17 -17.26 -5.86
C GLY A 463 5.50 -17.07 -6.59
N VAL A 464 5.43 -16.51 -7.79
CA VAL A 464 6.61 -16.20 -8.61
C VAL A 464 6.56 -14.77 -9.13
N VAL A 465 7.73 -14.22 -9.44
CA VAL A 465 7.88 -13.00 -10.23
C VAL A 465 8.50 -13.38 -11.57
N TRP A 466 7.79 -13.12 -12.66
CA TRP A 466 8.27 -13.41 -14.00
C TRP A 466 9.21 -12.33 -14.54
N ALA A 467 10.25 -12.76 -15.26
CA ALA A 467 11.21 -11.87 -15.92
C ALA A 467 10.53 -10.94 -16.93
N LYS A 468 9.57 -11.46 -17.70
CA LYS A 468 8.80 -10.66 -18.67
C LYS A 468 8.04 -9.50 -18.01
N ASP A 469 7.59 -9.69 -16.77
CA ASP A 469 6.80 -8.68 -16.05
C ASP A 469 7.71 -7.64 -15.40
N ILE A 470 8.81 -8.05 -14.76
CA ILE A 470 9.74 -7.10 -14.11
C ILE A 470 10.54 -6.24 -15.11
N ARG A 471 10.70 -6.72 -16.35
CA ARG A 471 11.40 -6.03 -17.44
C ARG A 471 10.50 -5.01 -18.16
N LYS A 472 9.20 -4.94 -17.85
CA LYS A 472 8.31 -3.88 -18.38
C LYS A 472 8.79 -2.51 -17.93
N THR A 473 8.57 -1.51 -18.78
CA THR A 473 8.88 -0.11 -18.46
C THR A 473 8.07 0.39 -17.27
N PHE A 474 6.78 0.03 -17.22
CA PHE A 474 5.87 0.39 -16.14
C PHE A 474 5.42 -0.86 -15.39
N LEU A 475 5.48 -0.81 -14.07
CA LEU A 475 5.16 -1.90 -13.14
C LEU A 475 3.99 -1.59 -12.21
N GLY A 476 3.50 -0.36 -12.25
CA GLY A 476 2.39 0.11 -11.43
C GLY A 476 1.97 1.51 -11.80
N THR A 477 0.97 2.03 -11.11
CA THR A 477 0.34 3.31 -11.42
C THR A 477 0.14 4.18 -10.20
N VAL A 478 -0.01 5.49 -10.42
CA VAL A 478 -0.18 6.47 -9.35
C VAL A 478 -1.30 7.45 -9.68
N THR A 479 -2.06 7.83 -8.66
CA THR A 479 -3.02 8.93 -8.66
C THR A 479 -2.54 10.01 -7.70
N PHE A 480 -2.57 11.26 -8.15
CA PHE A 480 -2.31 12.42 -7.29
C PHE A 480 -3.60 13.14 -6.93
N ARG A 481 -3.63 13.64 -5.69
CA ARG A 481 -4.72 14.43 -5.13
C ARG A 481 -4.10 15.64 -4.45
N ASP A 482 -4.58 16.81 -4.84
CA ASP A 482 -4.13 18.12 -4.32
C ASP A 482 -2.73 18.56 -4.78
N PHE A 483 -2.16 17.87 -5.76
CA PHE A 483 -0.94 18.30 -6.44
C PHE A 483 -0.82 17.56 -7.77
N CYS A 484 0.08 18.03 -8.63
CA CYS A 484 0.47 17.27 -9.81
C CYS A 484 1.93 17.43 -10.21
N ASN A 485 2.71 18.24 -9.49
CA ASN A 485 4.14 18.37 -9.71
C ASN A 485 4.87 17.13 -9.18
N LEU A 486 5.69 16.51 -10.05
CA LEU A 486 6.49 15.34 -9.68
C LEU A 486 7.59 15.65 -8.66
N GLU A 487 7.99 16.91 -8.49
CA GLU A 487 8.98 17.31 -7.48
C GLU A 487 8.45 17.18 -6.05
N GLU A 488 7.12 17.14 -5.87
CA GLU A 488 6.46 17.04 -4.57
C GLU A 488 6.28 15.59 -4.10
N VAL A 489 6.81 14.62 -4.86
CA VAL A 489 6.73 13.19 -4.55
C VAL A 489 7.97 12.44 -5.02
N HIS A 490 8.53 11.55 -4.19
CA HIS A 490 9.63 10.69 -4.63
C HIS A 490 9.09 9.41 -5.29
N MET A 491 8.64 9.55 -6.54
CA MET A 491 8.10 8.45 -7.33
C MET A 491 9.19 7.72 -8.12
N ALA A 492 9.20 6.38 -8.07
CA ALA A 492 10.07 5.57 -8.92
C ALA A 492 9.71 5.69 -10.41
N SER A 493 10.72 5.59 -11.29
CA SER A 493 10.56 5.79 -12.75
C SER A 493 9.71 4.73 -13.44
N TYR A 494 9.53 3.57 -12.82
CA TYR A 494 8.68 2.48 -13.31
C TYR A 494 7.20 2.63 -12.92
N LEU A 495 6.82 3.74 -12.28
CA LEU A 495 5.44 4.08 -11.97
C LEU A 495 4.93 5.14 -12.95
N ASN A 496 3.64 5.07 -13.29
CA ASN A 496 3.02 6.00 -14.23
C ASN A 496 1.81 6.70 -13.63
N VAL A 497 1.71 8.02 -13.80
CA VAL A 497 0.60 8.82 -13.27
C VAL A 497 -0.61 8.69 -14.19
N ILE A 498 -1.73 8.17 -13.68
CA ILE A 498 -2.95 7.93 -14.48
C ILE A 498 -4.12 8.83 -14.08
N SER A 499 -4.05 9.50 -12.94
CA SER A 499 -5.14 10.36 -12.47
C SER A 499 -4.62 11.51 -11.61
N VAL A 500 -5.19 12.69 -11.81
CA VAL A 500 -4.89 13.92 -11.07
C VAL A 500 -6.18 14.66 -10.76
N VAL A 501 -6.37 15.05 -9.50
CA VAL A 501 -7.33 16.09 -9.10
C VAL A 501 -6.53 17.13 -8.33
N ASP A 502 -6.52 18.38 -8.80
CA ASP A 502 -5.63 19.42 -8.29
C ASP A 502 -6.29 20.81 -8.42
N HIS A 503 -5.93 21.73 -7.54
CA HIS A 503 -6.36 23.14 -7.58
C HIS A 503 -5.18 24.12 -7.62
N HIS A 504 -3.94 23.61 -7.57
CA HIS A 504 -2.71 24.38 -7.67
C HIS A 504 -2.32 24.70 -9.13
N LYS A 505 -1.22 25.45 -9.28
CA LYS A 505 -0.60 25.65 -10.59
C LYS A 505 -0.06 24.31 -11.11
N SER A 506 -0.68 23.81 -12.16
CA SER A 506 -0.41 22.45 -12.60
C SER A 506 0.79 22.31 -13.54
N SER A 507 1.56 21.24 -13.34
CA SER A 507 2.64 20.78 -14.21
C SER A 507 2.68 19.26 -14.19
N LEU A 508 2.08 18.61 -15.19
CA LEU A 508 1.96 17.15 -15.27
C LEU A 508 2.80 16.59 -16.42
N LYS A 509 3.67 15.62 -16.10
CA LYS A 509 4.42 14.83 -17.09
C LYS A 509 4.11 13.35 -16.89
N THR A 510 3.38 12.75 -17.83
CA THR A 510 3.03 11.32 -17.81
C THR A 510 3.06 10.74 -19.21
N SER A 511 3.29 9.44 -19.31
CA SER A 511 3.26 8.69 -20.57
C SER A 511 1.94 7.96 -20.82
N SER A 512 1.10 7.83 -19.78
CA SER A 512 -0.27 7.31 -19.94
C SER A 512 -1.23 8.42 -20.35
N THR A 513 -2.42 8.06 -20.83
CA THR A 513 -3.55 9.02 -20.94
C THR A 513 -4.18 9.18 -19.57
N PRO A 514 -3.99 10.31 -18.88
CA PRO A 514 -4.50 10.49 -17.53
C PRO A 514 -5.93 11.01 -17.53
N MET A 515 -6.68 10.73 -16.46
CA MET A 515 -7.82 11.55 -16.07
C MET A 515 -7.28 12.78 -15.32
N VAL A 516 -7.63 13.99 -15.74
CA VAL A 516 -7.16 15.23 -15.10
C VAL A 516 -8.34 16.13 -14.82
N LEU A 517 -8.53 16.47 -13.54
CA LEU A 517 -9.50 17.44 -13.08
C LEU A 517 -8.75 18.56 -12.35
N ILE A 518 -8.61 19.71 -13.01
CA ILE A 518 -8.00 20.91 -12.44
C ILE A 518 -9.05 22.00 -12.37
N GLY A 519 -9.18 22.66 -11.23
CA GLY A 519 -10.16 23.73 -11.05
C GLY A 519 -9.67 24.82 -10.11
N ASP A 520 -10.14 26.04 -10.37
CA ASP A 520 -9.94 27.17 -9.46
C ASP A 520 -10.94 27.06 -8.30
N THR A 521 -10.49 26.40 -7.23
CA THR A 521 -11.18 26.26 -5.95
C THR A 521 -10.19 26.51 -4.84
N GLN A 522 -10.68 26.89 -3.67
CA GLN A 522 -9.79 27.10 -2.53
C GLN A 522 -9.33 25.80 -1.90
N SER A 523 -10.08 24.70 -2.06
CA SER A 523 -9.73 23.36 -1.60
C SER A 523 -9.95 22.34 -2.73
N CYS A 524 -9.07 21.35 -2.85
CA CYS A 524 -9.18 20.22 -3.77
C CYS A 524 -10.42 19.37 -3.49
N ASN A 525 -10.85 19.29 -2.23
CA ASN A 525 -12.02 18.51 -1.82
C ASN A 525 -13.35 19.04 -2.40
N VAL A 526 -13.41 20.30 -2.87
CA VAL A 526 -14.55 20.79 -3.66
C VAL A 526 -14.69 20.02 -4.97
N LEU A 527 -13.58 19.83 -5.69
CA LEU A 527 -13.54 19.11 -6.96
C LEU A 527 -13.91 17.63 -6.76
N VAL A 528 -13.40 17.02 -5.70
CA VAL A 528 -13.71 15.62 -5.33
C VAL A 528 -15.20 15.48 -4.97
N ALA A 529 -15.73 16.37 -4.13
CA ALA A 529 -17.13 16.34 -3.70
C ALA A 529 -18.12 16.45 -4.87
N GLU A 530 -17.85 17.33 -5.84
CA GLU A 530 -18.71 17.47 -7.03
C GLU A 530 -18.79 16.19 -7.86
N GLN A 531 -17.66 15.52 -8.10
CA GLN A 531 -17.65 14.23 -8.79
C GLN A 531 -18.39 13.16 -7.99
N THR A 532 -18.21 13.15 -6.68
CA THR A 532 -18.94 12.26 -5.78
C THR A 532 -20.45 12.53 -5.82
N PHE A 533 -20.91 13.78 -5.92
CA PHE A 533 -22.34 14.08 -6.07
C PHE A 533 -22.93 13.45 -7.34
N HIS A 534 -22.20 13.49 -8.45
CA HIS A 534 -22.65 12.90 -9.71
C HIS A 534 -22.88 11.38 -9.57
N ILE A 535 -21.97 10.68 -8.91
CA ILE A 535 -22.12 9.25 -8.61
C ILE A 535 -23.29 9.05 -7.63
N ASN A 536 -23.28 9.76 -6.51
CA ASN A 536 -24.21 9.49 -5.41
C ASN A 536 -25.66 9.80 -5.78
N ASN A 537 -25.91 10.79 -6.65
CA ASN A 537 -27.26 11.06 -7.15
C ASN A 537 -27.84 9.89 -7.97
N LYS A 538 -27.01 9.07 -8.63
CA LYS A 538 -27.46 7.94 -9.46
C LYS A 538 -27.76 6.66 -8.65
N TYR A 539 -27.09 6.48 -7.50
CA TYR A 539 -27.09 5.18 -6.80
C TYR A 539 -27.52 5.25 -5.33
N SER A 540 -27.44 6.42 -4.69
CA SER A 540 -27.94 6.59 -3.32
C SER A 540 -29.44 6.92 -3.31
N LEU A 541 -30.14 6.39 -2.31
CA LEU A 541 -31.53 6.71 -2.01
C LEU A 541 -31.67 7.73 -0.87
N GLY A 542 -30.55 8.24 -0.34
CA GLY A 542 -30.56 9.22 0.75
C GLY A 542 -31.17 8.68 2.04
N ASN A 543 -30.74 7.48 2.48
CA ASN A 543 -31.23 6.81 3.70
C ASN A 543 -32.74 6.53 3.73
N ARG A 544 -33.33 6.31 2.55
CA ARG A 544 -34.76 6.02 2.35
C ARG A 544 -34.96 4.84 1.42
N THR A 545 -36.13 4.26 1.49
CA THR A 545 -36.68 3.28 0.57
C THR A 545 -37.33 3.96 -0.64
N GLY A 546 -37.50 3.22 -1.74
CA GLY A 546 -38.21 3.72 -2.91
C GLY A 546 -39.66 4.13 -2.60
N THR A 547 -40.32 3.48 -1.65
CA THR A 547 -41.68 3.78 -1.21
C THR A 547 -41.75 5.12 -0.46
N GLU A 548 -40.85 5.36 0.49
CA GLU A 548 -40.77 6.64 1.23
C GLU A 548 -40.53 7.82 0.27
N ILE A 549 -39.69 7.62 -0.76
CA ILE A 549 -39.46 8.65 -1.79
C ILE A 549 -40.75 8.98 -2.56
N GLN A 550 -41.57 7.99 -2.93
CA GLN A 550 -42.83 8.24 -3.64
C GLN A 550 -43.85 8.99 -2.77
N GLU A 551 -43.93 8.63 -1.49
CA GLU A 551 -44.84 9.27 -0.54
C GLU A 551 -44.46 10.75 -0.34
N GLU A 552 -43.17 11.05 -0.25
CA GLU A 552 -42.67 12.43 -0.14
C GLU A 552 -42.95 13.24 -1.42
N ILE A 553 -42.77 12.64 -2.61
CA ILE A 553 -43.13 13.28 -3.89
C ILE A 553 -44.63 13.60 -3.92
N HIS A 554 -45.48 12.66 -3.51
CA HIS A 554 -46.93 12.87 -3.52
C HIS A 554 -47.35 14.00 -2.57
N THR A 555 -46.74 14.05 -1.38
CA THR A 555 -46.98 15.11 -0.39
C THR A 555 -46.63 16.49 -0.97
N LEU A 556 -45.43 16.64 -1.55
CA LEU A 556 -44.99 17.91 -2.12
C LEU A 556 -45.75 18.32 -3.39
N TYR A 557 -46.38 17.38 -4.09
CA TYR A 557 -47.22 17.66 -5.26
C TYR A 557 -48.63 18.16 -4.87
N ILE A 558 -49.14 17.71 -3.71
CA ILE A 558 -50.41 18.21 -3.13
C ILE A 558 -50.22 19.62 -2.57
N ASP A 559 -49.05 19.91 -2.02
CA ASP A 559 -48.70 21.23 -1.53
C ASP A 559 -48.66 22.28 -2.67
N ALA A 560 -48.95 23.55 -2.34
CA ALA A 560 -48.94 24.63 -3.32
C ALA A 560 -47.55 24.76 -4.00
N PRO A 561 -47.48 24.98 -5.34
CA PRO A 561 -46.22 25.12 -6.04
C PRO A 561 -45.39 26.28 -5.47
N SER A 562 -44.17 25.99 -5.02
CA SER A 562 -43.21 26.97 -4.55
C SER A 562 -41.83 26.70 -5.15
N PRO A 563 -40.96 27.72 -5.29
CA PRO A 563 -39.59 27.51 -5.76
C PRO A 563 -38.81 26.46 -4.94
N LEU A 564 -39.04 26.44 -3.62
CA LEU A 564 -38.48 25.43 -2.72
C LEU A 564 -38.99 24.03 -3.08
N ASN A 565 -40.32 23.86 -3.16
CA ASN A 565 -40.93 22.56 -3.49
C ASN A 565 -40.45 22.04 -4.85
N ASN A 566 -40.28 22.92 -5.85
CA ASN A 566 -39.75 22.54 -7.16
C ASN A 566 -38.31 22.00 -7.07
N ARG A 567 -37.45 22.62 -6.25
CA ARG A 567 -36.06 22.14 -6.04
C ARG A 567 -36.01 20.84 -5.25
N LEU A 568 -36.84 20.68 -4.22
CA LEU A 568 -36.97 19.43 -3.47
C LEU A 568 -37.48 18.31 -4.37
N LEU A 569 -38.53 18.57 -5.17
CA LEU A 569 -39.07 17.64 -6.15
C LEU A 569 -38.01 17.23 -7.17
N LYS A 570 -37.18 18.16 -7.68
CA LYS A 570 -36.07 17.81 -8.57
C LYS A 570 -35.14 16.75 -7.96
N ARG A 571 -34.71 16.97 -6.71
CA ARG A 571 -33.85 16.01 -5.99
C ARG A 571 -34.54 14.67 -5.74
N LEU A 572 -35.82 14.69 -5.33
CA LEU A 572 -36.61 13.47 -5.15
C LEU A 572 -36.83 12.70 -6.44
N LEU A 573 -36.99 13.38 -7.57
CA LEU A 573 -37.09 12.75 -8.88
C LEU A 573 -35.77 12.06 -9.26
N ASP A 574 -34.62 12.67 -8.99
CA ASP A 574 -33.32 12.03 -9.18
C ASP A 574 -33.22 10.75 -8.31
N ARG A 575 -33.63 10.81 -7.04
CA ARG A 575 -33.67 9.64 -6.13
C ARG A 575 -34.67 8.57 -6.58
N ARG A 576 -35.82 8.97 -7.14
CA ARG A 576 -36.79 8.06 -7.74
C ARG A 576 -36.19 7.34 -8.93
N ILE A 577 -35.50 8.06 -9.83
CA ILE A 577 -34.79 7.46 -10.96
C ILE A 577 -33.77 6.44 -10.43
N ALA A 578 -32.94 6.83 -9.45
CA ALA A 578 -31.99 5.94 -8.80
C ALA A 578 -32.66 4.67 -8.25
N SER A 579 -33.81 4.78 -7.56
CA SER A 579 -34.55 3.62 -7.04
C SER A 579 -35.02 2.65 -8.12
N GLN A 580 -35.24 3.13 -9.35
CA GLN A 580 -35.71 2.34 -10.49
C GLN A 580 -34.55 1.75 -11.29
N THR A 581 -33.40 2.43 -11.35
CA THR A 581 -32.30 2.09 -12.26
C THR A 581 -31.07 1.50 -11.58
N LYS A 582 -30.89 1.67 -10.26
CA LYS A 582 -29.66 1.25 -9.56
C LYS A 582 -29.44 -0.27 -9.55
N GLY A 583 -30.46 -1.09 -9.78
CA GLY A 583 -30.33 -2.55 -9.73
C GLY A 583 -29.84 -3.04 -8.36
N SER A 584 -28.81 -3.88 -8.34
CA SER A 584 -28.15 -4.40 -7.12
C SER A 584 -27.11 -3.46 -6.52
N TYR A 585 -26.83 -2.33 -7.18
CA TYR A 585 -25.85 -1.33 -6.75
C TYR A 585 -26.37 -0.47 -5.61
N TYR A 586 -25.48 -0.02 -4.73
CA TYR A 586 -25.84 0.76 -3.56
C TYR A 586 -24.72 1.67 -3.10
N ILE A 587 -25.11 2.70 -2.34
CA ILE A 587 -24.21 3.52 -1.53
C ILE A 587 -24.80 3.55 -0.12
N HIS A 588 -24.02 3.08 0.84
CA HIS A 588 -24.46 3.00 2.22
C HIS A 588 -24.60 4.42 2.81
N PRO A 589 -25.72 4.77 3.47
CA PRO A 589 -25.98 6.14 3.93
C PRO A 589 -24.91 6.69 4.88
N GLN A 590 -24.39 5.85 5.78
CA GLN A 590 -23.33 6.25 6.70
C GLN A 590 -22.02 6.56 5.97
N ARG A 591 -21.70 5.80 4.91
CA ARG A 591 -20.52 6.07 4.08
C ARG A 591 -20.68 7.42 3.38
N GLU A 592 -21.82 7.65 2.74
CA GLU A 592 -22.11 8.93 2.05
C GLU A 592 -22.02 10.11 3.02
N PHE A 593 -22.56 9.98 4.23
CA PHE A 593 -22.48 11.03 5.25
C PHE A 593 -21.03 11.33 5.66
N ILE A 594 -20.26 10.30 6.04
CA ILE A 594 -18.88 10.46 6.51
C ILE A 594 -17.99 11.07 5.41
N GLU A 595 -18.19 10.65 4.16
CA GLU A 595 -17.49 11.20 3.00
C GLU A 595 -17.75 12.70 2.84
N TYR A 596 -19.02 13.12 2.81
CA TYR A 596 -19.38 14.55 2.75
C TYR A 596 -18.89 15.35 3.96
N PHE A 597 -18.95 14.75 5.14
CA PHE A 597 -18.52 15.39 6.38
C PHE A 597 -17.01 15.64 6.39
N CYS A 598 -16.21 14.67 5.91
CA CYS A 598 -14.78 14.83 5.71
C CYS A 598 -14.45 15.92 4.69
N PHE A 599 -15.13 15.95 3.53
CA PHE A 599 -14.94 17.02 2.54
C PHE A 599 -15.24 18.40 3.13
N LEU A 600 -16.33 18.53 3.87
CA LEU A 600 -16.70 19.80 4.51
C LEU A 600 -15.60 20.29 5.47
N HIS A 601 -15.04 19.40 6.29
CA HIS A 601 -13.98 19.76 7.23
C HIS A 601 -12.67 20.15 6.54
N ALA A 602 -12.30 19.46 5.46
CA ALA A 602 -11.14 19.85 4.64
C ALA A 602 -11.34 21.23 4.03
N ILE A 603 -12.51 21.48 3.42
CA ILE A 603 -12.85 22.79 2.85
C ILE A 603 -12.80 23.87 3.93
N PHE A 604 -13.36 23.64 5.13
CA PHE A 604 -13.31 24.62 6.21
C PHE A 604 -11.90 24.91 6.71
N ASP A 605 -11.00 23.92 6.73
CA ASP A 605 -9.63 24.14 7.19
C ASP A 605 -8.83 25.01 6.21
N ASP A 606 -8.94 24.71 4.91
CA ASP A 606 -8.16 25.35 3.85
C ASP A 606 -8.70 26.77 3.50
N THR A 607 -10.03 26.93 3.53
CA THR A 607 -10.69 28.23 3.30
C THR A 607 -10.62 29.20 4.49
N ASP A 608 -9.96 28.83 5.60
CA ASP A 608 -10.00 29.58 6.86
C ASP A 608 -11.46 29.82 7.33
N LEU A 609 -12.26 28.75 7.43
CA LEU A 609 -13.71 28.77 7.71
C LEU A 609 -14.47 29.72 6.76
N LEU A 610 -14.33 29.48 5.45
CA LEU A 610 -14.94 30.24 4.38
C LEU A 610 -14.58 31.74 4.34
N THR A 611 -13.47 32.15 4.95
CA THR A 611 -12.96 33.53 4.84
C THR A 611 -12.40 33.80 3.45
N LYS A 612 -11.81 32.77 2.81
CA LYS A 612 -11.33 32.79 1.43
C LYS A 612 -12.11 31.78 0.63
N VAL A 613 -12.99 32.26 -0.24
CA VAL A 613 -13.87 31.39 -1.02
C VAL A 613 -14.19 32.01 -2.36
N SER A 614 -14.29 31.15 -3.35
CA SER A 614 -14.93 31.40 -4.63
C SER A 614 -16.43 31.12 -4.56
N ALA A 615 -17.15 31.45 -5.63
CA ALA A 615 -18.56 31.08 -5.77
C ALA A 615 -18.75 29.54 -5.78
N ARG A 616 -17.80 28.80 -6.36
CA ARG A 616 -17.86 27.34 -6.46
C ARG A 616 -17.72 26.68 -5.09
N ASP A 617 -16.82 27.19 -4.25
CA ASP A 617 -16.61 26.67 -2.89
C ASP A 617 -17.90 26.77 -2.05
N VAL A 618 -18.56 27.94 -2.03
CA VAL A 618 -19.78 28.14 -1.23
C VAL A 618 -20.98 27.36 -1.77
N GLU A 619 -21.08 27.17 -3.09
CA GLU A 619 -22.14 26.35 -3.71
C GLU A 619 -21.96 24.85 -3.37
N CYS A 620 -20.72 24.36 -3.40
CA CYS A 620 -20.39 23.01 -2.99
C CYS A 620 -20.70 22.79 -1.50
N VAL A 621 -20.28 23.72 -0.64
CA VAL A 621 -20.56 23.65 0.81
C VAL A 621 -22.06 23.64 1.10
N ALA A 622 -22.84 24.51 0.45
CA ALA A 622 -24.30 24.50 0.59
C ALA A 622 -24.91 23.15 0.16
N SER A 623 -24.38 22.56 -0.91
CA SER A 623 -24.81 21.24 -1.39
C SER A 623 -24.45 20.12 -0.40
N LEU A 624 -23.23 20.11 0.15
CA LEU A 624 -22.80 19.17 1.20
C LEU A 624 -23.75 19.22 2.41
N LEU A 625 -23.99 20.43 2.93
CA LEU A 625 -24.85 20.65 4.10
C LEU A 625 -26.28 20.17 3.86
N ASN A 626 -26.89 20.55 2.73
CA ASN A 626 -28.24 20.13 2.37
C ASN A 626 -28.34 18.60 2.20
N LYS A 627 -27.36 17.96 1.57
CA LYS A 627 -27.33 16.51 1.37
C LYS A 627 -27.13 15.74 2.67
N MET A 628 -26.17 16.16 3.51
CA MET A 628 -25.96 15.57 4.83
C MET A 628 -27.20 15.70 5.70
N LYS A 629 -27.84 16.87 5.71
CA LYS A 629 -29.07 17.05 6.49
C LYS A 629 -30.18 16.13 5.99
N SER A 630 -30.29 15.98 4.68
CA SER A 630 -31.29 15.07 4.09
C SER A 630 -31.07 13.61 4.47
N LEU A 631 -29.81 13.17 4.62
CA LEU A 631 -29.46 11.82 5.09
C LEU A 631 -29.83 11.59 6.57
N VAL A 632 -29.59 12.61 7.41
CA VAL A 632 -29.86 12.54 8.86
C VAL A 632 -31.37 12.54 9.13
N GLU A 633 -32.11 13.44 8.48
CA GLU A 633 -33.55 13.60 8.67
C GLU A 633 -34.37 12.54 7.90
N LYS A 634 -33.71 11.72 7.06
CA LYS A 634 -34.36 10.75 6.15
C LYS A 634 -35.47 11.39 5.30
N LYS A 635 -35.22 12.61 4.81
CA LYS A 635 -36.15 13.45 4.05
C LYS A 635 -35.37 14.43 3.19
N GLU A 636 -35.84 14.83 2.00
CA GLU A 636 -35.16 15.91 1.26
C GLU A 636 -35.41 17.26 1.94
N VAL A 637 -34.34 17.94 2.33
CA VAL A 637 -34.40 19.26 2.98
C VAL A 637 -33.44 20.25 2.34
N GLU A 638 -33.75 21.54 2.47
CA GLU A 638 -32.90 22.66 2.05
C GLU A 638 -32.70 23.58 3.26
N ILE A 639 -31.58 23.43 3.97
CA ILE A 639 -31.20 24.27 5.11
C ILE A 639 -30.40 25.50 4.68
N ILE A 640 -29.75 25.46 3.52
CA ILE A 640 -29.03 26.58 2.91
C ILE A 640 -29.59 26.85 1.52
N TYR A 641 -30.00 28.10 1.29
CA TYR A 641 -30.44 28.61 -0.01
C TYR A 641 -29.62 29.84 -0.40
N LEU A 642 -29.08 29.83 -1.62
CA LEU A 642 -28.17 30.86 -2.14
C LEU A 642 -28.66 31.56 -3.42
N GLU A 643 -29.67 31.04 -4.11
CA GLU A 643 -30.10 31.61 -5.41
C GLU A 643 -30.77 32.99 -5.28
N ASP A 644 -31.20 33.38 -4.08
CA ASP A 644 -31.67 34.74 -3.78
C ASP A 644 -30.53 35.76 -3.66
N ILE A 645 -29.28 35.33 -3.55
CA ILE A 645 -28.11 36.21 -3.49
C ILE A 645 -27.70 36.56 -4.92
N PRO A 646 -27.62 37.86 -5.30
CA PRO A 646 -27.12 38.26 -6.60
C PRO A 646 -25.71 37.74 -6.88
N ARG A 647 -25.46 37.20 -8.09
CA ARG A 647 -24.14 36.73 -8.55
C ARG A 647 -23.22 37.88 -8.94
N ASP A 648 -22.92 38.75 -7.97
CA ASP A 648 -21.98 39.85 -8.10
C ASP A 648 -20.63 39.54 -7.40
N LYS A 649 -19.69 40.49 -7.37
CA LYS A 649 -18.39 40.33 -6.69
C LYS A 649 -18.49 40.04 -5.19
N SER A 650 -19.64 40.32 -4.56
CA SER A 650 -19.89 40.08 -3.14
C SER A 650 -20.64 38.77 -2.88
N PHE A 651 -21.02 38.01 -3.91
CA PHE A 651 -21.78 36.77 -3.80
C PHE A 651 -21.14 35.80 -2.81
N ALA A 652 -19.86 35.47 -3.01
CA ALA A 652 -19.16 34.47 -2.20
C ALA A 652 -19.12 34.86 -0.71
N GLN A 653 -18.87 36.15 -0.41
CA GLN A 653 -18.86 36.66 0.97
C GLN A 653 -20.25 36.62 1.62
N LYS A 654 -21.30 37.03 0.89
CA LYS A 654 -22.69 36.99 1.38
C LYS A 654 -23.16 35.55 1.60
N ALA A 655 -22.82 34.65 0.69
CA ALA A 655 -23.14 33.23 0.77
C ALA A 655 -22.41 32.56 1.95
N ALA A 656 -21.10 32.79 2.10
CA ALA A 656 -20.33 32.31 3.24
C ALA A 656 -20.93 32.77 4.57
N LYS A 657 -21.28 34.06 4.68
CA LYS A 657 -21.95 34.57 5.87
C LYS A 657 -23.24 33.80 6.18
N ARG A 658 -24.10 33.58 5.18
CA ARG A 658 -25.35 32.82 5.37
C ARG A 658 -25.09 31.37 5.80
N ILE A 659 -24.09 30.73 5.20
CA ILE A 659 -23.68 29.36 5.54
C ILE A 659 -23.24 29.29 7.00
N LEU A 660 -22.35 30.18 7.43
CA LEU A 660 -21.78 30.18 8.78
C LEU A 660 -22.80 30.55 9.86
N GLN A 661 -23.81 31.36 9.52
CA GLN A 661 -24.89 31.75 10.44
C GLN A 661 -26.02 30.69 10.54
N ASN A 662 -25.92 29.57 9.83
CA ASN A 662 -26.88 28.47 9.95
C ASN A 662 -26.57 27.59 11.17
N THR A 663 -27.61 27.13 11.87
CA THR A 663 -27.49 26.35 13.12
C THR A 663 -26.82 24.99 12.92
N ASP A 664 -27.12 24.28 11.83
CA ASP A 664 -26.48 23.01 11.51
C ASP A 664 -24.99 23.23 11.17
N THR A 665 -24.66 24.24 10.36
CA THR A 665 -23.26 24.58 10.06
C THR A 665 -22.48 24.93 11.34
N HIS A 666 -23.07 25.75 12.21
CA HIS A 666 -22.47 26.13 13.48
C HIS A 666 -22.17 24.92 14.36
N SER A 667 -23.10 23.97 14.46
CA SER A 667 -22.88 22.74 15.24
C SER A 667 -21.68 21.92 14.76
N VAL A 668 -21.34 22.01 13.46
CA VAL A 668 -20.20 21.31 12.85
C VAL A 668 -18.87 22.00 13.20
N TYR A 669 -18.72 23.29 12.88
CA TYR A 669 -17.43 23.96 13.10
C TYR A 669 -17.16 24.31 14.57
N LYS A 670 -18.20 24.48 15.40
CA LYS A 670 -18.05 24.81 16.83
C LYS A 670 -17.19 23.79 17.58
N LYS A 671 -17.37 22.49 17.29
CA LYS A 671 -16.62 21.43 17.95
C LYS A 671 -15.13 21.46 17.60
N ILE A 672 -14.80 21.68 16.33
CA ILE A 672 -13.41 21.81 15.88
C ILE A 672 -12.76 23.08 16.43
N TYR A 673 -13.51 24.19 16.46
CA TYR A 673 -13.03 25.45 17.03
C TYR A 673 -12.70 25.30 18.52
N ALA A 674 -13.58 24.65 19.29
CA ALA A 674 -13.33 24.37 20.70
C ALA A 674 -12.06 23.53 20.91
N LEU A 675 -11.84 22.49 20.08
CA LEU A 675 -10.61 21.68 20.16
C LEU A 675 -9.37 22.50 19.80
N LYS A 676 -9.42 23.34 18.75
CA LYS A 676 -8.31 24.24 18.40
C LYS A 676 -8.00 25.22 19.53
N GLU A 677 -9.03 25.75 20.19
CA GLU A 677 -8.91 26.67 21.32
C GLU A 677 -8.25 26.01 22.54
N GLU A 678 -8.64 24.78 22.86
CA GLU A 678 -8.04 23.96 23.93
C GLU A 678 -6.57 23.61 23.63
N GLU A 679 -6.25 23.27 22.38
CA GLU A 679 -4.90 22.90 21.95
C GLU A 679 -3.91 24.08 22.03
N ILE A 680 -4.36 25.27 21.62
CA ILE A 680 -3.58 26.51 21.77
C ILE A 680 -3.34 26.78 23.26
N GLU A 681 -4.38 26.66 24.09
CA GLU A 681 -4.25 26.88 25.54
C GLU A 681 -3.26 25.89 26.18
N ALA A 682 -3.36 24.60 25.84
CA ALA A 682 -2.44 23.58 26.29
C ALA A 682 -1.00 23.88 25.86
N SER A 683 -0.80 24.33 24.62
CA SER A 683 0.52 24.73 24.11
C SER A 683 1.07 25.93 24.86
N LEU A 684 0.28 26.98 25.09
CA LEU A 684 0.70 28.14 25.88
C LEU A 684 1.10 27.73 27.31
N HIS A 685 0.38 26.80 27.93
CA HIS A 685 0.73 26.24 29.25
C HIS A 685 2.02 25.41 29.24
N LEU A 686 2.32 24.67 28.18
CA LEU A 686 3.60 23.97 28.04
C LEU A 686 4.77 24.96 27.95
N CYS A 687 4.59 26.07 27.25
CA CYS A 687 5.56 27.17 27.22
C CYS A 687 5.82 27.77 28.60
N MET A 688 4.78 27.92 29.44
CA MET A 688 4.96 28.37 30.84
C MET A 688 5.88 27.44 31.64
N LYS A 689 5.94 26.16 31.30
CA LYS A 689 6.78 25.15 31.95
C LYS A 689 8.17 25.03 31.31
N GLY A 690 8.50 25.88 30.33
CA GLY A 690 9.77 25.83 29.59
C GLY A 690 9.89 24.64 28.65
N GLN A 691 8.77 24.01 28.27
CA GLN A 691 8.75 22.87 27.35
C GLN A 691 8.55 23.34 25.90
N MET A 692 9.09 22.59 24.94
CA MET A 692 8.91 22.89 23.50
C MET A 692 7.46 22.66 23.07
N THR A 693 7.00 23.49 22.13
CA THR A 693 5.62 23.45 21.63
C THR A 693 5.59 23.58 20.11
N ASN A 694 4.47 23.14 19.52
CA ASN A 694 4.26 23.18 18.07
C ASN A 694 3.69 24.55 17.58
N LEU A 695 3.71 25.60 18.41
CA LEU A 695 3.12 26.91 18.07
C LEU A 695 3.77 27.58 16.85
N PHE A 696 5.01 27.20 16.52
CA PHE A 696 5.76 27.70 15.37
C PHE A 696 5.81 26.70 14.19
N ALA A 697 5.04 25.62 14.24
CA ALA A 697 5.05 24.58 13.21
C ALA A 697 4.66 25.12 11.82
N ASP A 698 3.78 26.12 11.73
CA ASP A 698 3.37 26.76 10.47
C ASP A 698 4.37 27.81 9.97
N THR A 699 5.66 27.47 9.92
CA THR A 699 6.74 28.32 9.42
C THR A 699 7.23 27.83 8.06
N LYS A 700 7.23 28.69 7.03
CA LYS A 700 7.72 28.35 5.67
C LYS A 700 8.93 29.21 5.29
N GLU A 701 9.89 28.59 4.62
CA GLU A 701 10.98 29.28 3.93
C GLU A 701 10.49 29.69 2.53
N GLN A 702 10.70 30.95 2.16
CA GLN A 702 10.19 31.53 0.92
C GLN A 702 11.26 32.36 0.23
N ASN A 703 11.23 32.35 -1.11
CA ASN A 703 12.05 33.20 -1.97
C ASN A 703 13.58 33.08 -1.76
N GLY A 704 14.05 32.03 -1.09
CA GLY A 704 15.46 31.75 -0.82
C GLY A 704 16.10 32.58 0.31
N CYS A 705 15.44 33.64 0.79
CA CYS A 705 15.98 34.54 1.83
C CYS A 705 15.07 34.78 3.03
N CYS A 706 13.80 34.35 2.98
CA CYS A 706 12.81 34.68 4.00
C CYS A 706 12.31 33.45 4.73
N ARG A 707 12.00 33.61 6.02
CA ARG A 707 11.30 32.63 6.84
C ARG A 707 10.08 33.29 7.48
N VAL A 708 8.88 32.79 7.19
CA VAL A 708 7.62 33.39 7.62
C VAL A 708 6.74 32.38 8.34
N GLY A 709 6.44 32.66 9.60
CA GLY A 709 5.56 31.88 10.48
C GLY A 709 4.28 32.61 10.87
N GLN A 710 3.30 31.86 11.36
CA GLN A 710 2.08 32.40 11.96
C GLN A 710 1.60 31.52 13.12
N THR A 711 1.06 32.16 14.15
CA THR A 711 0.25 31.51 15.19
C THR A 711 -1.11 32.22 15.24
N LYS A 712 -2.19 31.45 15.15
CA LYS A 712 -3.57 31.94 15.33
C LYS A 712 -3.98 31.65 16.76
N ILE A 713 -4.56 32.63 17.44
CA ILE A 713 -5.08 32.49 18.80
C ILE A 713 -6.53 32.93 18.86
N PHE A 714 -7.32 32.32 19.74
CA PHE A 714 -8.66 32.81 20.04
C PHE A 714 -8.56 33.93 21.06
N ARG A 715 -9.58 34.80 21.11
CA ARG A 715 -9.65 35.90 22.07
C ARG A 715 -9.51 35.44 23.53
N SER A 716 -10.07 34.29 23.85
CA SER A 716 -9.99 33.62 25.15
C SER A 716 -8.58 33.17 25.51
N ASN A 717 -7.73 32.83 24.53
CA ASN A 717 -6.33 32.44 24.77
C ASN A 717 -5.41 33.65 25.00
N TYR A 718 -5.83 34.86 24.63
CA TYR A 718 -4.97 36.04 24.68
C TYR A 718 -4.39 36.33 26.08
N PRO A 719 -5.14 36.25 27.19
CA PRO A 719 -4.58 36.43 28.53
C PRO A 719 -3.43 35.47 28.83
N SER A 720 -3.56 34.20 28.44
CA SER A 720 -2.52 33.19 28.59
C SER A 720 -1.32 33.49 27.70
N PHE A 721 -1.56 33.88 26.43
CA PHE A 721 -0.50 34.32 25.51
C PHE A 721 0.28 35.52 26.09
N ALA A 722 -0.40 36.54 26.60
CA ALA A 722 0.23 37.73 27.17
C ALA A 722 1.18 37.40 28.33
N ASN A 723 0.86 36.37 29.13
CA ASN A 723 1.72 35.90 30.22
C ASN A 723 3.00 35.20 29.75
N VAL A 724 3.02 34.63 28.54
CA VAL A 724 4.15 33.88 27.98
C VAL A 724 4.80 34.54 26.77
N ALA A 725 4.31 35.69 26.32
CA ALA A 725 4.73 36.33 25.07
C ALA A 725 6.25 36.56 25.02
N SER A 726 6.86 37.04 26.10
CA SER A 726 8.31 37.25 26.17
C SER A 726 9.13 35.95 26.08
N ILE A 727 8.62 34.85 26.67
CA ILE A 727 9.26 33.52 26.59
C ILE A 727 9.16 32.98 25.16
N LEU A 728 7.99 33.12 24.53
CA LEU A 728 7.75 32.71 23.15
C LEU A 728 8.61 33.48 22.15
N GLN A 729 8.70 34.81 22.31
CA GLN A 729 9.54 35.67 21.48
C GLN A 729 11.00 35.25 21.57
N LYS A 730 11.53 35.04 22.78
CA LYS A 730 12.90 34.54 22.98
C LYS A 730 13.14 33.21 22.27
N TYR A 731 12.25 32.24 22.47
CA TYR A 731 12.36 30.93 21.82
C TYR A 731 12.31 31.02 20.29
N TRP A 732 11.44 31.86 19.75
CA TRP A 732 11.35 32.11 18.31
C TRP A 732 12.64 32.72 17.75
N ILE A 733 13.22 33.71 18.43
CA ILE A 733 14.48 34.34 18.01
C ILE A 733 15.65 33.36 18.07
N ASP A 734 15.74 32.53 19.12
CA ASP A 734 16.76 31.49 19.22
C ASP A 734 16.67 30.50 18.03
N THR A 735 15.45 30.14 17.64
CA THR A 735 15.17 29.28 16.48
C THR A 735 15.51 29.96 15.16
N ALA A 736 15.22 31.26 15.03
CA ALA A 736 15.57 32.07 13.85
C ALA A 736 17.10 32.18 13.70
N THR A 737 17.80 32.40 14.81
CA THR A 737 19.26 32.49 14.89
C THR A 737 19.92 31.19 14.47
N GLN A 738 19.44 30.04 14.99
CA GLN A 738 19.97 28.72 14.62
C GLN A 738 19.80 28.43 13.12
N VAL A 739 18.65 28.75 12.54
CA VAL A 739 18.42 28.56 11.10
C VAL A 739 19.30 29.47 10.27
N ASN A 740 19.48 30.75 10.65
CA ASN A 740 20.40 31.63 9.95
C ASN A 740 21.86 31.15 10.04
N GLN A 741 22.28 30.54 11.15
CA GLN A 741 23.63 29.96 11.26
C GLN A 741 23.83 28.77 10.31
N GLN A 742 22.80 27.95 10.10
CA GLN A 742 22.84 26.81 9.17
C GLN A 742 22.70 27.26 7.71
N PHE A 743 21.87 28.26 7.46
CA PHE A 743 21.54 28.80 6.14
C PHE A 743 21.65 30.34 6.17
N PRO A 744 22.87 30.89 6.00
CA PRO A 744 23.12 32.33 6.10
C PRO A 744 22.30 33.18 5.13
N GLN A 745 21.86 32.60 4.01
CA GLN A 745 20.99 33.26 3.04
C GLN A 745 19.58 33.55 3.58
N ILE A 746 19.10 32.78 4.58
CA ILE A 746 17.79 32.98 5.21
C ILE A 746 17.96 33.98 6.35
N ASP A 747 17.84 35.27 6.02
CA ASP A 747 18.20 36.38 6.90
C ASP A 747 17.01 37.28 7.28
N LEU A 748 15.85 37.14 6.64
CA LEU A 748 14.62 37.84 7.03
C LEU A 748 13.63 36.89 7.70
N HIS A 749 13.45 37.02 9.01
CA HIS A 749 12.53 36.17 9.80
C HIS A 749 11.33 37.00 10.27
N LEU A 750 10.13 36.52 9.94
CA LEU A 750 8.85 37.14 10.27
C LEU A 750 7.96 36.13 10.99
N HIS A 751 7.28 36.54 12.06
CA HIS A 751 6.25 35.71 12.69
C HIS A 751 5.03 36.52 13.09
N MET A 752 3.84 36.06 12.71
CA MET A 752 2.59 36.75 13.02
C MET A 752 1.84 36.07 14.16
N ILE A 753 1.39 36.84 15.14
CA ILE A 753 0.37 36.44 16.11
C ILE A 753 -0.92 37.13 15.73
N SER A 754 -1.95 36.35 15.39
CA SER A 754 -3.23 36.89 14.89
C SER A 754 -4.42 36.32 15.66
N THR A 755 -5.40 37.17 15.95
CA THR A 755 -6.61 36.79 16.68
C THR A 755 -7.71 36.40 15.71
N ILE A 756 -8.26 35.20 15.90
CA ILE A 756 -9.40 34.71 15.15
C ILE A 756 -10.68 34.76 16.00
N PRO A 757 -11.85 35.02 15.37
CA PRO A 757 -13.13 35.04 16.08
C PRO A 757 -13.49 33.64 16.61
N SER A 758 -14.19 33.60 17.74
CA SER A 758 -14.74 32.35 18.28
C SER A 758 -15.87 31.81 17.38
N ALA A 759 -16.22 30.53 17.55
CA ALA A 759 -17.30 29.91 16.79
C ALA A 759 -18.65 30.64 16.97
N ASP A 760 -18.92 31.08 18.20
CA ASP A 760 -20.15 31.79 18.56
C ASP A 760 -20.17 33.23 18.01
N GLU A 761 -19.02 33.92 17.95
CA GLU A 761 -18.89 35.24 17.33
C GLU A 761 -19.15 35.18 15.81
N VAL A 762 -18.60 34.17 15.14
CA VAL A 762 -18.84 33.90 13.71
C VAL A 762 -20.33 33.63 13.48
N PHE A 763 -20.96 32.78 14.29
CA PHE A 763 -22.38 32.43 14.19
C PHE A 763 -23.29 33.66 14.38
N CYS A 764 -23.00 34.50 15.36
CA CYS A 764 -23.79 35.71 15.63
C CYS A 764 -23.55 36.83 14.59
N GLY A 765 -22.51 36.71 13.76
CA GLY A 765 -22.09 37.76 12.82
C GLY A 765 -21.66 39.06 13.49
N LYS A 766 -21.27 38.98 14.77
CA LYS A 766 -20.80 40.11 15.59
C LYS A 766 -19.48 39.69 16.22
N VAL A 767 -18.41 40.32 15.75
CA VAL A 767 -17.08 40.21 16.37
C VAL A 767 -16.89 41.48 17.17
N ASP A 768 -16.96 41.38 18.49
CA ASP A 768 -16.67 42.51 19.34
C ASP A 768 -15.18 42.87 19.19
N PRO A 769 -14.82 44.15 19.04
CA PRO A 769 -13.44 44.54 18.88
C PRO A 769 -12.64 44.07 20.12
N PRO A 770 -11.63 43.20 19.95
CA PRO A 770 -10.76 42.81 21.04
C PRO A 770 -10.10 44.04 21.68
N SER A 771 -9.88 44.00 22.99
CA SER A 771 -9.18 45.07 23.73
C SER A 771 -7.67 45.08 23.50
N HIS A 772 -7.15 44.07 22.80
CA HIS A 772 -5.74 43.87 22.51
C HIS A 772 -5.40 44.14 21.04
N GLN A 773 -4.10 44.10 20.75
CA GLN A 773 -3.55 44.19 19.39
C GLN A 773 -2.88 42.87 19.01
N ASP A 774 -2.92 42.56 17.72
CA ASP A 774 -2.15 41.46 17.13
C ASP A 774 -0.72 41.92 16.81
N GLU A 775 0.19 40.99 16.57
CA GLU A 775 1.63 41.28 16.48
C GLU A 775 2.29 40.68 15.23
N ILE A 776 3.21 41.41 14.61
CA ILE A 776 4.20 40.88 13.66
C ILE A 776 5.59 41.06 14.27
N TRP A 777 6.31 39.96 14.45
CA TRP A 777 7.67 39.94 14.96
C TRP A 777 8.66 39.92 13.80
N PHE A 778 9.72 40.72 13.91
CA PHE A 778 10.75 40.89 12.90
C PHE A 778 12.12 40.63 13.52
N TRP A 779 12.86 39.69 12.93
CA TRP A 779 14.25 39.46 13.29
C TRP A 779 15.12 39.36 12.04
N VAL A 780 16.26 40.03 12.08
CA VAL A 780 17.31 40.00 11.04
C VAL A 780 18.68 39.99 11.72
N PRO A 781 19.68 39.27 11.17
CA PRO A 781 21.05 39.33 11.67
C PRO A 781 21.67 40.70 11.37
N ASP A 782 22.68 41.09 12.16
CA ASP A 782 23.44 42.35 11.99
C ASP A 782 24.37 42.28 10.76
N ARG A 783 23.77 42.38 9.58
CA ARG A 783 24.44 42.39 8.26
C ARG A 783 23.68 43.30 7.31
N GLN A 784 24.42 44.03 6.46
CA GLN A 784 23.81 44.96 5.50
C GLN A 784 22.82 44.28 4.54
N GLU A 785 23.14 43.07 4.07
CA GLU A 785 22.26 42.29 3.18
C GLU A 785 20.88 42.03 3.80
N ALA A 786 20.86 41.67 5.08
CA ALA A 786 19.62 41.39 5.80
C ALA A 786 18.78 42.67 6.03
N TYR A 787 19.45 43.79 6.29
CA TYR A 787 18.80 45.10 6.35
C TYR A 787 18.22 45.51 5.00
N ASP A 788 18.90 45.25 3.89
CA ASP A 788 18.39 45.53 2.55
C ASP A 788 17.15 44.68 2.23
N HIS A 789 17.14 43.41 2.62
CA HIS A 789 15.96 42.55 2.50
C HIS A 789 14.78 43.06 3.34
N LEU A 790 15.03 43.49 4.58
CA LEU A 790 14.00 44.11 5.44
C LEU A 790 13.47 45.41 4.82
N ILE A 791 14.33 46.31 4.34
CA ILE A 791 13.93 47.57 3.70
C ILE A 791 13.05 47.30 2.48
N ARG A 792 13.42 46.35 1.62
CA ARG A 792 12.62 45.96 0.45
C ARG A 792 11.23 45.46 0.87
N PHE A 793 11.17 44.60 1.88
CA PHE A 793 9.91 44.12 2.43
C PHE A 793 9.05 45.28 2.94
N LEU A 794 9.58 46.12 3.83
CA LEU A 794 8.85 47.23 4.44
C LEU A 794 8.38 48.26 3.40
N THR A 795 9.21 48.55 2.39
CA THR A 795 8.85 49.47 1.29
C THR A 795 7.61 49.01 0.53
N ALA A 796 7.51 47.70 0.28
CA ALA A 796 6.36 47.11 -0.40
C ALA A 796 5.16 46.99 0.55
N PHE A 797 5.40 46.56 1.79
CA PHE A 797 4.38 46.27 2.79
C PHE A 797 3.66 47.51 3.33
N GLN A 798 4.36 48.65 3.52
CA GLN A 798 3.77 49.91 4.01
C GLN A 798 2.65 50.44 3.11
N SER A 799 2.68 50.09 1.81
CA SER A 799 1.73 50.59 0.81
C SER A 799 0.44 49.76 0.74
N THR A 800 0.32 48.72 1.56
CA THR A 800 -0.81 47.79 1.50
C THR A 800 -2.06 48.37 2.15
N PRO A 801 -3.26 48.17 1.57
CA PRO A 801 -4.50 48.71 2.15
C PRO A 801 -4.72 48.29 3.60
N VAL A 802 -4.34 47.06 3.94
CA VAL A 802 -4.49 46.47 5.28
C VAL A 802 -3.60 47.16 6.33
N ILE A 803 -2.53 47.83 5.91
CA ILE A 803 -1.60 48.57 6.77
C ILE A 803 -1.95 50.06 6.79
N VAL A 804 -2.31 50.65 5.65
CA VAL A 804 -2.69 52.06 5.54
C VAL A 804 -3.92 52.40 6.38
N ASP A 805 -4.92 51.51 6.38
CA ASP A 805 -6.19 51.74 7.09
C ASP A 805 -6.15 51.26 8.56
N ASN A 806 -4.97 50.89 9.08
CA ASN A 806 -4.82 50.23 10.38
C ASN A 806 -4.32 51.17 11.48
N GLN A 807 -4.63 50.82 12.73
CA GLN A 807 -4.04 51.46 13.90
C GLN A 807 -2.80 50.67 14.32
N LEU A 808 -1.63 51.18 13.95
CA LEU A 808 -0.35 50.53 14.19
C LEU A 808 0.33 51.07 15.44
N ASN A 809 1.10 50.23 16.12
CA ASN A 809 2.09 50.64 17.14
C ASN A 809 3.37 49.84 16.91
N LEU A 810 4.54 50.47 17.04
CA LEU A 810 5.82 49.81 16.86
C LEU A 810 6.54 49.69 18.21
N GLU A 811 7.07 48.51 18.50
CA GLU A 811 7.97 48.27 19.62
C GLU A 811 9.29 47.70 19.10
N ILE A 812 10.41 48.16 19.65
CA ILE A 812 11.74 47.66 19.32
C ILE A 812 12.44 47.30 20.64
N GLN A 813 12.93 46.06 20.73
CA GLN A 813 13.63 45.54 21.90
C GLN A 813 15.08 45.19 21.53
N GLY A 814 16.00 45.32 22.49
CA GLY A 814 17.39 44.84 22.39
C GLY A 814 18.49 45.91 22.29
N SER A 815 19.73 45.46 22.48
CA SER A 815 20.93 46.31 22.62
C SER A 815 21.38 47.04 21.34
N GLN A 816 20.96 46.59 20.15
CA GLN A 816 21.27 47.21 18.85
C GLN A 816 20.03 47.86 18.19
N ALA A 817 19.06 48.31 18.99
CA ALA A 817 17.78 48.85 18.51
C ALA A 817 17.89 50.06 17.56
N ALA A 818 19.00 50.81 17.59
CA ALA A 818 19.16 52.05 16.82
C ALA A 818 19.04 51.84 15.29
N GLN A 819 19.59 50.74 14.75
CA GLN A 819 19.56 50.47 13.31
C GLN A 819 18.15 50.08 12.84
N LEU A 820 17.47 49.19 13.57
CA LEU A 820 16.07 48.85 13.27
C LEU A 820 15.16 50.06 13.44
N GLN A 821 15.39 50.91 14.45
CA GLN A 821 14.64 52.14 14.64
C GLN A 821 14.77 53.09 13.44
N LEU A 822 15.99 53.26 12.90
CA LEU A 822 16.20 54.07 11.70
C LEU A 822 15.46 53.48 10.50
N ILE A 823 15.54 52.16 10.27
CA ILE A 823 14.87 51.49 9.17
C ILE A 823 13.35 51.65 9.28
N PHE A 824 12.76 51.32 10.44
CA PHE A 824 11.31 51.39 10.61
C PHE A 824 10.79 52.83 10.63
N SER A 825 11.51 53.81 11.18
CA SER A 825 11.07 55.22 11.17
C SER A 825 11.02 55.83 9.77
N ASN A 826 11.87 55.37 8.85
CA ASN A 826 11.84 55.79 7.44
C ASN A 826 10.59 55.29 6.70
N HIS A 827 10.05 54.13 7.09
CA HIS A 827 8.89 53.50 6.44
C HIS A 827 7.56 53.75 7.18
N PHE A 828 7.61 53.91 8.51
CA PHE A 828 6.45 54.09 9.40
C PHE A 828 6.58 55.36 10.24
N SER A 829 6.90 56.48 9.59
CA SER A 829 7.16 57.77 10.25
C SER A 829 5.99 58.32 11.09
N GLN A 830 4.76 57.85 10.84
CA GLN A 830 3.54 58.26 11.54
C GLN A 830 3.08 57.25 12.61
N VAL A 831 3.78 56.12 12.78
CA VAL A 831 3.41 55.07 13.73
C VAL A 831 4.04 55.35 15.10
N PRO A 832 3.27 55.34 16.21
CA PRO A 832 3.81 55.52 17.55
C PRO A 832 4.86 54.47 17.89
N LEU A 833 6.04 54.93 18.32
CA LEU A 833 7.13 54.06 18.80
C LEU A 833 7.07 53.94 20.32
N VAL A 834 6.88 52.72 20.81
CA VAL A 834 6.96 52.35 22.23
C VAL A 834 8.35 51.77 22.48
N HIS A 835 9.19 52.52 23.21
CA HIS A 835 10.51 52.03 23.63
C HIS A 835 10.38 51.15 24.86
N THR A 836 10.85 49.90 24.77
CA THR A 836 10.83 48.98 25.90
C THR A 836 12.13 48.17 25.96
N HIS A 837 12.88 48.44 27.04
CA HIS A 837 13.97 47.67 27.65
C HIS A 837 15.30 47.50 26.88
N GLU A 838 16.32 48.22 27.35
CA GLU A 838 17.75 48.03 27.01
C GLU A 838 18.35 46.71 27.57
N ASN A 839 17.59 45.94 28.36
CA ASN A 839 18.09 44.77 29.11
C ASN A 839 17.97 43.42 28.36
N GLN A 840 17.60 43.40 27.08
CA GLN A 840 17.57 42.16 26.28
C GLN A 840 18.79 42.05 25.35
N GLU A 841 19.42 40.88 25.31
CA GLU A 841 20.64 40.63 24.51
C GLU A 841 20.36 40.64 23.00
N GLN A 842 19.22 40.11 22.54
CA GLN A 842 18.87 39.98 21.12
C GLN A 842 17.96 41.12 20.66
N THR A 843 18.23 41.66 19.47
CA THR A 843 17.50 42.81 18.91
C THR A 843 16.43 42.35 17.90
N PHE A 844 15.18 42.78 18.10
CA PHE A 844 14.05 42.48 17.21
C PHE A 844 12.99 43.58 17.28
N ALA A 845 12.07 43.60 16.31
CA ALA A 845 10.96 44.57 16.28
C ALA A 845 9.59 43.87 16.30
N ILE A 846 8.61 44.53 16.90
CA ILE A 846 7.21 44.09 16.99
C ILE A 846 6.33 45.19 16.40
N LEU A 847 5.69 44.92 15.26
CA LEU A 847 4.64 45.77 14.72
C LEU A 847 3.29 45.26 15.22
N ARG A 848 2.62 46.06 16.05
CA ARG A 848 1.27 45.78 16.53
C ARG A 848 0.23 46.43 15.64
N PHE A 849 -0.88 45.75 15.44
CA PHE A 849 -1.99 46.20 14.60
C PHE A 849 -3.33 45.81 15.21
N ARG A 850 -4.44 46.37 14.69
CA ARG A 850 -5.78 46.05 15.21
C ARG A 850 -6.03 44.55 15.15
N ALA A 851 -6.34 43.93 16.29
CA ALA A 851 -6.55 42.49 16.31
C ALA A 851 -7.68 42.05 15.37
N GLY A 852 -7.44 40.96 14.66
CA GLY A 852 -8.33 40.40 13.64
C GLY A 852 -8.24 41.07 12.25
N SER A 853 -7.39 42.09 12.06
CA SER A 853 -7.30 42.79 10.77
C SER A 853 -6.36 42.13 9.75
N ILE A 854 -5.36 41.37 10.20
CA ILE A 854 -4.43 40.62 9.35
C ILE A 854 -4.53 39.12 9.70
N ASN A 855 -5.54 38.44 9.16
CA ASN A 855 -5.88 37.05 9.54
C ASN A 855 -5.54 35.99 8.49
N SER A 856 -5.04 36.39 7.31
CA SER A 856 -4.80 35.49 6.17
C SER A 856 -3.30 35.33 5.84
N ARG A 857 -2.91 34.04 5.83
CA ARG A 857 -1.70 33.45 6.43
C ARG A 857 -0.32 33.72 5.81
N LYS A 858 -0.25 34.07 4.53
CA LYS A 858 1.00 34.21 3.76
C LYS A 858 0.71 35.04 2.52
N ALA A 859 -0.44 34.84 1.87
CA ALA A 859 -0.87 35.66 0.73
C ALA A 859 -0.93 37.19 0.98
N MET A 860 -1.04 37.67 2.23
CA MET A 860 -1.01 39.11 2.54
C MET A 860 0.40 39.65 2.79
N ILE A 861 1.40 38.80 3.01
CA ILE A 861 2.79 39.18 3.30
C ILE A 861 3.74 38.68 2.20
N SER A 862 3.60 37.42 1.78
CA SER A 862 4.38 36.73 0.75
C SER A 862 4.53 37.49 -0.57
N PRO A 863 3.50 38.19 -1.12
CA PRO A 863 3.68 38.99 -2.33
C PRO A 863 4.70 40.12 -2.18
N TYR A 864 4.94 40.56 -0.95
CA TYR A 864 5.83 41.68 -0.61
C TYR A 864 7.20 41.20 -0.11
N LEU A 865 7.40 39.90 0.07
CA LEU A 865 8.69 39.35 0.47
C LEU A 865 9.75 39.57 -0.63
N PRO A 866 10.98 39.96 -0.26
CA PRO A 866 12.07 40.06 -1.21
C PRO A 866 12.40 38.69 -1.82
N ARG A 867 13.04 38.71 -2.99
CA ARG A 867 13.62 37.52 -3.62
C ARG A 867 15.13 37.65 -3.63
N LEU A 868 15.79 36.51 -3.42
CA LEU A 868 17.22 36.39 -3.62
C LEU A 868 17.50 36.66 -5.10
N LEU A 869 18.14 37.80 -5.38
CA LEU A 869 18.60 38.13 -6.74
C LEU A 869 19.76 37.19 -7.02
N THR A 870 19.63 36.37 -8.06
CA THR A 870 20.69 35.47 -8.53
C THR A 870 21.72 36.23 -9.35
#